data_AF-A0A6F9AFS0-F1
#
_entry.id   AF-A0A6F9AFS0-F1
#
_cell.length_a   1.000
_cell.length_b   1.000
_cell.length_c   1.000
_cell.angle_alpha   90.00
_cell.angle_beta   90.00
_cell.angle_gamma   90.00
#
_symmetry.space_group_name_H-M   'P 1'
#
loop_
_entity.id
_entity.type
_entity.pdbx_description
1 polymer ?
#
loop_
_entity_poly.entity_id
_entity_poly.type
_entity_poly.pdbx_seq_one_letter_code
_entity_poly.pdbx_strand_id
1 'polypeptide(L)'
;MDLRKLIWTLLAVFAFIVQHSQSKVAWEVQRYDGWYNNLAYHSRGAVGSSLVRLLPARYSDGVLQPLQEPQLPNPRRVSDVTARGPSGLPSAHNRTVLSVFFGYHVVFEILDSRPPGCPPEFMHIPVPEGDPVFDPNRTGRVLLPFQRGPWEKHSSQSPNNPRTQVNLVTAWLDGSSIYGPSSSWSDALRSFSGGLLASGEQWDMPKRMGGSNLMWSAADPSTGQHGPEGLYELGNAWGNENVFTMAEGVVWFRYHNYIASQLREKHPSWSDEDLFQSARKTVVATFQNIAFYEWLPGFLGEKTMSPYPGYQKFVDPGISPEFQAAAIRFASTMAPPERIQQKIQHFKRFVENYRRHIVCFTIVYAITAGVALERCYYSTGMPETSAVGITVSRGSAAAISFLYPYMLLTVCRNLITLGRETFLNRYIPFDAAIDFHRFMAMSAILLTVSDLSILACLFPRVLANNGSEMPMKWSWWFFQTVPGMTGILLPSFWRLCRLEYFGIASRDNFWGFGGLWGLSGTVIHGSYALLQQPSFYIYLIPPALLFLLDKLISLNRKKVEIPVVNATLLPSDEYHPFTLTSAPHEETLSLHIRALYLDGPFGEGHQEWTDFEVSVLVGGGIGVTPFASILKDLVFKSSVKFKIQCRKVIYLGDAYAAQFEWVSDIIREVEEQDSLDLVSVHIYITQLAEKFDLRTTMLYVCERHFQKVWNRSLFTGLSSVTHFGRPPFISFFSSLQEVHPEVSYCSTTLWVRSVCSAVVLLGLTKNVEKACQQMNKRDQTHFMHHYENF
;
A
#
# COMPACT_ATOMS: atom_id res chain seq x y z
N MET A 1 -69.40 15.59 14.72
CA MET A 1 -68.65 14.49 15.37
C MET A 1 -68.48 14.85 16.83
N ASP A 2 -69.01 14.03 17.73
CA ASP A 2 -69.13 14.33 19.15
C ASP A 2 -67.80 14.06 19.87
N LEU A 3 -67.07 15.13 20.19
CA LEU A 3 -65.73 15.09 20.78
C LEU A 3 -65.69 14.28 22.10
N ARG A 4 -66.81 14.21 22.82
CA ARG A 4 -66.93 13.41 24.04
C ARG A 4 -66.83 11.92 23.77
N LYS A 5 -67.45 11.42 22.69
CA LYS A 5 -67.32 9.99 22.30
C LYS A 5 -65.88 9.65 21.94
N LEU A 6 -65.17 10.53 21.24
CA LEU A 6 -63.76 10.32 20.91
C LEU A 6 -62.89 10.25 22.18
N ILE A 7 -63.12 11.15 23.14
CA ILE A 7 -62.38 11.18 24.41
C ILE A 7 -62.69 9.94 25.26
N TRP A 8 -63.95 9.52 25.36
CA TRP A 8 -64.31 8.28 26.08
C TRP A 8 -63.77 7.02 25.41
N THR A 9 -63.70 7.01 24.07
CA THR A 9 -63.11 5.89 23.32
C THR A 9 -61.59 5.85 23.51
N LEU A 10 -60.91 7.00 23.49
CA LEU A 10 -59.48 7.11 23.78
C LEU A 10 -59.15 6.72 25.22
N LEU A 11 -59.95 7.15 26.20
CA LEU A 11 -59.78 6.77 27.61
C LEU A 11 -60.07 5.28 27.84
N ALA A 12 -61.07 4.70 27.16
CA ALA A 12 -61.35 3.28 27.24
C ALA A 12 -60.24 2.45 26.60
N VAL A 13 -59.71 2.86 25.44
CA VAL A 13 -58.55 2.24 24.79
C VAL A 13 -57.32 2.36 25.68
N PHE A 14 -57.09 3.53 26.30
CA PHE A 14 -55.97 3.74 27.22
C PHE A 14 -56.11 2.86 28.49
N ALA A 15 -57.31 2.76 29.07
CA ALA A 15 -57.58 1.88 30.21
C ALA A 15 -57.42 0.40 29.85
N PHE A 16 -57.84 -0.02 28.65
CA PHE A 16 -57.69 -1.39 28.16
C PHE A 16 -56.22 -1.75 27.91
N ILE A 17 -55.42 -0.81 27.39
CA ILE A 17 -53.96 -0.95 27.22
C ILE A 17 -53.26 -1.05 28.58
N VAL A 18 -53.65 -0.21 29.55
CA VAL A 18 -53.09 -0.22 30.91
C VAL A 18 -53.45 -1.50 31.68
N GLN A 19 -54.63 -2.08 31.47
CA GLN A 19 -55.03 -3.36 32.08
C GLN A 19 -54.30 -4.58 31.47
N HIS A 20 -53.89 -4.51 30.19
CA HIS A 20 -53.13 -5.58 29.54
C HIS A 20 -51.60 -5.46 29.68
N SER A 21 -51.07 -4.36 30.25
CA SER A 21 -49.62 -4.14 30.39
C SER A 21 -49.07 -4.23 31.82
N GLN A 22 -49.81 -4.84 32.77
CA GLN A 22 -49.22 -5.12 34.08
C GLN A 22 -48.30 -6.34 34.00
N SER A 23 -46.99 -6.08 33.87
CA SER A 23 -45.95 -7.11 34.07
C SER A 23 -46.17 -7.81 35.41
N LYS A 24 -45.99 -9.13 35.41
CA LYS A 24 -46.13 -9.97 36.63
C LYS A 24 -44.86 -9.98 37.46
N VAL A 25 -43.79 -9.33 37.01
CA VAL A 25 -42.53 -9.17 37.73
C VAL A 25 -42.68 -8.13 38.84
N ALA A 26 -42.69 -8.58 40.10
CA ALA A 26 -42.88 -7.74 41.29
C ALA A 26 -41.58 -7.18 41.89
N TRP A 27 -40.44 -7.35 41.20
CA TRP A 27 -39.12 -6.90 41.65
C TRP A 27 -38.43 -6.07 40.56
N GLU A 28 -37.43 -5.29 40.95
CA GLU A 28 -36.58 -4.58 40.00
C GLU A 28 -35.71 -5.58 39.24
N VAL A 29 -35.89 -5.66 37.92
CA VAL A 29 -35.10 -6.56 37.07
C VAL A 29 -33.65 -6.11 37.08
N GLN A 30 -32.77 -7.02 37.51
CA GLN A 30 -31.33 -6.79 37.48
C GLN A 30 -30.86 -6.49 36.06
N ARG A 31 -30.11 -5.41 35.88
CA ARG A 31 -29.55 -5.04 34.57
C ARG A 31 -28.44 -6.00 34.14
N TYR A 32 -28.27 -6.15 32.83
CA TYR A 32 -27.25 -7.02 32.23
C TYR A 32 -25.85 -6.38 32.19
N ASP A 33 -25.78 -5.06 32.28
CA ASP A 33 -24.54 -4.27 32.18
C ASP A 33 -23.92 -3.96 33.54
N GLY A 34 -24.51 -4.47 34.63
CA GLY A 34 -24.06 -4.26 36.01
C GLY A 34 -24.25 -2.84 36.55
N TRP A 35 -24.86 -1.92 35.77
CA TRP A 35 -25.12 -0.54 36.22
C TRP A 35 -26.22 -0.49 37.27
N TYR A 36 -26.18 0.55 38.11
CA TYR A 36 -27.19 0.87 39.14
C TYR A 36 -27.37 -0.20 40.23
N ASN A 37 -26.49 -1.21 40.31
CA ASN A 37 -26.51 -2.19 41.39
C ASN A 37 -26.17 -1.53 42.75
N ASN A 38 -25.19 -0.62 42.76
CA ASN A 38 -24.90 0.21 43.92
C ASN A 38 -25.66 1.54 43.82
N LEU A 39 -26.37 1.91 44.90
CA LEU A 39 -27.23 3.11 44.95
C LEU A 39 -26.46 4.44 44.84
N ALA A 40 -25.23 4.50 45.35
CA ALA A 40 -24.44 5.75 45.35
C ALA A 40 -23.46 5.83 44.18
N TYR A 41 -22.91 4.68 43.77
CA TYR A 41 -21.88 4.59 42.74
C TYR A 41 -22.33 3.66 41.63
N HIS A 42 -23.15 4.18 40.72
CA HIS A 42 -23.83 3.39 39.70
C HIS A 42 -22.91 2.58 38.78
N SER A 43 -21.65 3.00 38.60
CA SER A 43 -20.66 2.34 37.74
C SER A 43 -19.87 1.23 38.42
N ARG A 44 -20.03 1.01 39.74
CA ARG A 44 -19.30 -0.05 40.45
C ARG A 44 -19.69 -1.44 39.94
N GLY A 45 -18.68 -2.18 39.48
CA GLY A 45 -18.87 -3.52 38.92
C GLY A 45 -19.61 -3.56 37.58
N ALA A 46 -19.84 -2.40 36.96
CA ALA A 46 -20.43 -2.33 35.64
C ALA A 46 -19.43 -2.68 34.54
N VAL A 47 -19.94 -3.04 33.36
CA VAL A 47 -19.11 -3.28 32.17
C VAL A 47 -18.32 -2.02 31.82
N GLY A 48 -17.03 -2.17 31.56
CA GLY A 48 -16.10 -1.08 31.28
C GLY A 48 -15.58 -0.35 32.53
N SER A 49 -15.99 -0.77 33.73
CA SER A 49 -15.46 -0.20 34.98
C SER A 49 -13.99 -0.60 35.20
N SER A 50 -13.26 0.27 35.89
CA SER A 50 -11.85 0.06 36.21
C SER A 50 -11.68 -1.07 37.22
N LEU A 51 -10.64 -1.88 37.05
CA LEU A 51 -10.23 -2.85 38.05
C LEU A 51 -9.74 -2.11 39.31
N VAL A 52 -10.17 -2.57 40.48
CA VAL A 52 -9.70 -2.02 41.76
C VAL A 52 -8.28 -2.51 42.05
N ARG A 53 -7.53 -1.84 42.90
CA ARG A 53 -6.18 -2.30 43.26
C ARG A 53 -6.07 -2.49 44.75
N LEU A 54 -5.48 -3.62 45.15
CA LEU A 54 -5.13 -3.84 46.56
C LEU A 54 -3.88 -3.05 46.94
N LEU A 55 -2.96 -2.89 45.99
CA LEU A 55 -1.72 -2.12 46.13
C LEU A 55 -1.58 -1.07 45.02
N PRO A 56 -0.88 0.06 45.27
CA PRO A 56 -0.58 1.03 44.23
C PRO A 56 0.09 0.39 43.00
N ALA A 57 -0.23 0.92 41.82
CA ALA A 57 0.31 0.37 40.57
C ALA A 57 1.85 0.49 40.53
N ARG A 58 2.51 -0.60 40.14
CA ARG A 58 3.97 -0.66 40.05
C ARG A 58 4.41 -0.68 38.58
N TYR A 59 4.68 0.50 38.03
CA TYR A 59 5.24 0.72 36.69
C TYR A 59 6.67 1.25 36.79
N SER A 60 7.49 1.03 35.76
CA SER A 60 8.90 1.47 35.74
C SER A 60 9.03 3.00 35.74
N ASP A 61 8.09 3.69 35.09
CA ASP A 61 7.96 5.15 35.04
C ASP A 61 6.98 5.68 36.11
N GLY A 62 6.40 4.81 36.93
CA GLY A 62 5.34 5.14 37.87
C GLY A 62 3.97 5.44 37.25
N VAL A 63 3.81 5.29 35.93
CA VAL A 63 2.58 5.68 35.20
C VAL A 63 2.01 4.55 34.36
N LEU A 64 2.73 4.06 33.35
CA LEU A 64 2.20 3.09 32.39
C LEU A 64 3.22 2.10 31.85
N GLN A 65 4.52 2.38 31.94
CA GLN A 65 5.55 1.52 31.36
C GLN A 65 5.75 0.27 32.24
N PRO A 66 5.53 -0.94 31.70
CA PRO A 66 5.69 -2.16 32.48
C PRO A 66 7.15 -2.36 32.89
N LEU A 67 7.36 -2.87 34.10
CA LEU A 67 8.68 -3.35 34.53
C LEU A 67 9.10 -4.53 33.65
N GLN A 68 10.31 -4.47 33.10
CA GLN A 68 10.87 -5.48 32.21
C GLN A 68 12.32 -5.81 32.62
N GLU A 69 13.00 -6.64 31.82
CA GLU A 69 14.44 -6.88 31.99
C GLU A 69 15.22 -5.54 31.91
N PRO A 70 16.27 -5.35 32.74
CA PRO A 70 16.86 -6.30 33.69
C PRO A 70 16.24 -6.26 35.11
N GLN A 71 15.24 -5.40 35.37
CA GLN A 71 14.66 -5.21 36.70
C GLN A 71 13.83 -6.40 37.17
N LEU A 72 13.20 -7.11 36.22
CA LEU A 72 12.53 -8.38 36.41
C LEU A 72 13.16 -9.44 35.50
N PRO A 73 13.14 -10.72 35.89
CA PRO A 73 13.63 -11.80 35.03
C PRO A 73 12.76 -11.98 33.77
N ASN A 74 13.36 -12.49 32.69
CA ASN A 74 12.68 -12.84 31.45
C ASN A 74 11.42 -13.72 31.69
N PRO A 75 10.23 -13.37 31.17
CA PRO A 75 9.00 -14.13 31.42
C PRO A 75 9.06 -15.59 30.95
N ARG A 76 9.71 -15.86 29.82
CA ARG A 76 9.85 -17.22 29.30
C ARG A 76 10.80 -18.05 30.15
N ARG A 77 11.90 -17.48 30.66
CA ARG A 77 12.77 -18.16 31.65
C ARG A 77 12.03 -18.48 32.94
N VAL A 78 11.23 -17.54 33.46
CA VAL A 78 10.42 -17.80 34.65
C VAL A 78 9.45 -18.93 34.40
N SER A 79 8.69 -18.89 33.29
CA SER A 79 7.78 -19.98 32.89
C SER A 79 8.51 -21.32 32.76
N ASP A 80 9.72 -21.33 32.24
CA ASP A 80 10.50 -22.55 32.06
C ASP A 80 10.98 -23.14 33.39
N VAL A 81 11.39 -22.29 34.33
CA VAL A 81 11.82 -22.72 35.67
C VAL A 81 10.64 -23.15 36.54
N THR A 82 9.49 -22.48 36.43
CA THR A 82 8.35 -22.70 37.35
C THR A 82 7.31 -23.67 36.83
N ALA A 83 7.09 -23.75 35.51
CA ALA A 83 6.00 -24.53 34.92
C ALA A 83 6.47 -25.76 34.14
N ARG A 84 7.77 -25.94 33.91
CA ARG A 84 8.30 -27.16 33.30
C ARG A 84 8.20 -28.32 34.29
N GLY A 85 7.45 -29.34 33.92
CA GLY A 85 7.31 -30.57 34.68
C GLY A 85 6.69 -31.67 33.83
N PRO A 86 6.66 -32.92 34.34
CA PRO A 86 5.93 -33.98 33.67
C PRO A 86 4.43 -33.68 33.69
N SER A 87 3.78 -33.78 32.53
CA SER A 87 2.31 -33.76 32.43
C SER A 87 1.72 -35.07 32.96
N GLY A 88 0.43 -35.06 33.30
CA GLY A 88 -0.28 -36.27 33.77
C GLY A 88 -0.20 -36.53 35.28
N LEU A 89 0.28 -35.56 36.07
CA LEU A 89 0.23 -35.62 37.53
C LEU A 89 -1.23 -35.40 38.01
N PRO A 90 -1.79 -36.31 38.84
CA PRO A 90 -3.14 -36.16 39.36
C PRO A 90 -3.23 -35.04 40.41
N SER A 91 -4.43 -34.48 40.58
CA SER A 91 -4.69 -33.49 41.62
C SER A 91 -4.54 -34.09 43.02
N ALA A 92 -3.75 -33.45 43.90
CA ALA A 92 -3.54 -33.90 45.27
C ALA A 92 -4.83 -33.93 46.13
N HIS A 93 -5.88 -33.19 45.71
CA HIS A 93 -7.18 -33.16 46.37
C HIS A 93 -8.27 -33.79 45.50
N ASN A 94 -7.91 -34.64 44.53
CA ASN A 94 -8.84 -35.27 43.60
C ASN A 94 -9.80 -34.28 42.91
N ARG A 95 -9.34 -33.05 42.65
CA ARG A 95 -10.14 -32.06 41.93
C ARG A 95 -10.40 -32.55 40.53
N THR A 96 -11.66 -32.48 40.11
CA THR A 96 -12.08 -32.92 38.79
C THR A 96 -11.78 -31.85 37.75
N VAL A 97 -11.64 -32.28 36.49
CA VAL A 97 -11.54 -31.39 35.34
C VAL A 97 -12.78 -30.50 35.23
N LEU A 98 -13.97 -31.04 35.56
CA LEU A 98 -15.21 -30.27 35.65
C LEU A 98 -15.11 -29.11 36.66
N SER A 99 -14.57 -29.36 37.86
CA SER A 99 -14.36 -28.30 38.86
C SER A 99 -13.40 -27.21 38.37
N VAL A 100 -12.38 -27.57 37.58
CA VAL A 100 -11.45 -26.59 36.99
C VAL A 100 -12.14 -25.74 35.93
N PHE A 101 -12.92 -26.33 35.03
CA PHE A 101 -13.60 -25.59 33.96
C PHE A 101 -14.83 -24.82 34.43
N PHE A 102 -15.54 -25.30 35.45
CA PHE A 102 -16.51 -24.48 36.18
C PHE A 102 -15.83 -23.27 36.83
N GLY A 103 -14.62 -23.44 37.36
CA GLY A 103 -13.80 -22.32 37.86
C GLY A 103 -13.43 -21.31 36.79
N TYR A 104 -13.05 -21.76 35.58
CA TYR A 104 -12.87 -20.86 34.43
C TYR A 104 -14.16 -20.12 34.09
N HIS A 105 -15.32 -20.79 34.14
CA HIS A 105 -16.61 -20.16 33.90
C HIS A 105 -16.89 -19.05 34.93
N VAL A 106 -16.74 -19.32 36.22
CA VAL A 106 -16.91 -18.33 37.30
C VAL A 106 -15.96 -17.13 37.12
N VAL A 107 -14.69 -17.37 36.78
CA VAL A 107 -13.72 -16.28 36.57
C VAL A 107 -14.09 -15.44 35.34
N PHE A 108 -14.51 -16.06 34.24
CA PHE A 108 -14.89 -15.33 33.02
C PHE A 108 -16.25 -14.63 33.10
N GLU A 109 -17.08 -14.96 34.09
CA GLU A 109 -18.30 -14.21 34.39
C GLU A 109 -17.97 -12.85 35.02
N ILE A 110 -17.03 -12.82 35.97
CA ILE A 110 -16.72 -11.61 36.73
C ILE A 110 -15.56 -10.80 36.13
N LEU A 111 -14.81 -11.36 35.18
CA LEU A 111 -13.58 -10.76 34.68
C LEU A 111 -13.27 -11.10 33.23
N ASP A 112 -13.09 -10.06 32.42
CA ASP A 112 -12.45 -10.15 31.10
C ASP A 112 -11.62 -8.89 30.81
N SER A 113 -10.32 -9.08 30.69
CA SER A 113 -9.36 -8.05 30.27
C SER A 113 -8.41 -8.57 29.18
N ARG A 114 -8.78 -9.69 28.54
CA ARG A 114 -8.00 -10.37 27.49
C ARG A 114 -8.00 -9.65 26.15
N PRO A 115 -9.13 -9.05 25.68
CA PRO A 115 -9.12 -8.33 24.41
C PRO A 115 -8.04 -7.25 24.40
N PRO A 116 -7.40 -6.99 23.24
CA PRO A 116 -6.36 -5.99 23.15
C PRO A 116 -6.90 -4.56 23.34
N GLY A 117 -6.09 -3.70 23.95
CA GLY A 117 -6.35 -2.27 24.08
C GLY A 117 -6.03 -1.48 22.82
N CYS A 118 -6.53 -0.24 22.78
CA CYS A 118 -6.30 0.72 21.69
C CYS A 118 -5.72 2.04 22.24
N PRO A 119 -4.61 2.56 21.69
CA PRO A 119 -3.80 2.00 20.59
C PRO A 119 -3.14 0.65 20.93
N PRO A 120 -2.84 -0.20 19.94
CA PRO A 120 -2.08 -1.44 20.14
C PRO A 120 -0.72 -1.18 20.78
N GLU A 121 -0.51 -1.74 21.96
CA GLU A 121 0.78 -1.71 22.63
C GLU A 121 1.29 -3.13 22.77
N PHE A 122 2.46 -3.41 22.20
CA PHE A 122 3.09 -4.72 22.28
C PHE A 122 4.13 -4.71 23.40
N MET A 123 4.07 -5.74 24.24
CA MET A 123 5.09 -6.07 25.23
C MET A 123 5.62 -7.45 24.87
N HIS A 124 6.45 -7.50 23.82
CA HIS A 124 7.01 -8.74 23.30
C HIS A 124 7.73 -9.53 24.39
N ILE A 125 7.56 -10.86 24.39
CA ILE A 125 8.28 -11.75 25.29
C ILE A 125 9.51 -12.26 24.53
N PRO A 126 10.74 -11.87 24.94
CA PRO A 126 11.94 -12.37 24.31
C PRO A 126 12.13 -13.85 24.64
N VAL A 127 12.25 -14.68 23.62
CA VAL A 127 12.51 -16.12 23.78
C VAL A 127 14.02 -16.32 23.99
N PRO A 128 14.46 -17.00 25.06
CA PRO A 128 15.85 -17.34 25.26
C PRO A 128 16.41 -18.15 24.08
N GLU A 129 17.65 -17.88 23.70
CA GLU A 129 18.33 -18.62 22.64
C GLU A 129 18.34 -20.12 22.94
N GLY A 130 17.89 -20.91 21.96
CA GLY A 130 17.82 -22.37 22.10
C GLY A 130 16.67 -22.88 22.94
N ASP A 131 15.62 -22.07 23.16
CA ASP A 131 14.36 -22.55 23.72
C ASP A 131 13.82 -23.72 22.87
N PRO A 132 13.54 -24.89 23.47
CA PRO A 132 13.21 -26.10 22.72
C PRO A 132 11.84 -26.04 22.00
N VAL A 133 11.01 -25.05 22.32
CA VAL A 133 9.65 -24.92 21.78
C VAL A 133 9.60 -23.82 20.72
N PHE A 134 10.08 -22.64 21.07
CA PHE A 134 9.89 -21.45 20.26
C PHE A 134 11.13 -21.06 19.46
N ASP A 135 12.34 -21.48 19.87
CA ASP A 135 13.61 -21.24 19.16
C ASP A 135 14.50 -22.50 19.08
N PRO A 136 14.00 -23.63 18.53
CA PRO A 136 14.77 -24.88 18.49
C PRO A 136 16.06 -24.76 17.67
N ASN A 137 16.10 -23.80 16.74
CA ASN A 137 17.23 -23.55 15.85
C ASN A 137 18.28 -22.58 16.43
N ARG A 138 18.15 -22.17 17.70
CA ARG A 138 19.10 -21.27 18.38
C ARG A 138 19.35 -19.97 17.61
N THR A 139 18.29 -19.38 17.08
CA THR A 139 18.41 -18.12 16.33
C THR A 139 18.66 -16.92 17.24
N GLY A 140 18.25 -17.01 18.51
CA GLY A 140 18.36 -15.94 19.51
C GLY A 140 17.53 -14.70 19.19
N ARG A 141 16.60 -14.79 18.21
CA ARG A 141 15.85 -13.65 17.66
C ARG A 141 14.32 -13.80 17.76
N VAL A 142 13.84 -14.88 18.34
CA VAL A 142 12.39 -15.14 18.42
C VAL A 142 11.74 -14.26 19.49
N LEU A 143 10.70 -13.53 19.10
CA LEU A 143 9.89 -12.70 19.98
C LEU A 143 8.44 -13.18 19.92
N LEU A 144 7.86 -13.56 21.06
CA LEU A 144 6.43 -13.87 21.11
C LEU A 144 5.65 -12.56 21.22
N PRO A 145 4.71 -12.28 20.28
CA PRO A 145 3.89 -11.07 20.37
C PRO A 145 2.91 -11.21 21.52
N PHE A 146 2.93 -10.25 22.44
CA PHE A 146 1.94 -10.12 23.51
C PHE A 146 1.43 -8.68 23.50
N GLN A 147 0.12 -8.52 23.36
CA GLN A 147 -0.52 -7.20 23.28
C GLN A 147 -1.16 -6.84 24.62
N ARG A 148 -1.03 -5.58 25.03
CA ARG A 148 -1.60 -5.08 26.29
C ARG A 148 -3.12 -4.92 26.14
N GLY A 149 -3.86 -5.26 27.20
CA GLY A 149 -5.32 -5.09 27.27
C GLY A 149 -5.77 -3.63 27.43
N PRO A 150 -7.08 -3.37 27.37
CA PRO A 150 -7.67 -2.04 27.49
C PRO A 150 -7.48 -1.43 28.88
N TRP A 151 -7.56 -0.11 28.93
CA TRP A 151 -7.40 0.67 30.15
C TRP A 151 -8.39 1.84 30.19
N GLU A 152 -8.56 2.41 31.38
CA GLU A 152 -9.41 3.55 31.60
C GLU A 152 -8.81 4.80 30.93
N LYS A 153 -9.58 5.47 30.07
CA LYS A 153 -9.10 6.58 29.22
C LYS A 153 -8.55 7.78 29.99
N HIS A 154 -9.05 8.01 31.20
CA HIS A 154 -8.61 9.12 32.06
C HIS A 154 -7.44 8.74 32.98
N SER A 155 -7.06 7.46 33.02
CA SER A 155 -5.86 6.98 33.69
C SER A 155 -4.63 7.15 32.79
N SER A 156 -3.43 6.87 33.30
CA SER A 156 -2.15 6.84 32.56
C SER A 156 -1.57 8.19 32.11
N GLN A 157 -2.10 9.32 32.62
CA GLN A 157 -1.59 10.66 32.28
C GLN A 157 -0.57 11.21 33.28
N SER A 158 -0.56 10.70 34.51
CA SER A 158 0.33 11.21 35.57
C SER A 158 0.63 10.14 36.63
N PRO A 159 1.70 10.30 37.42
CA PRO A 159 2.05 9.37 38.51
C PRO A 159 0.96 9.25 39.59
N ASN A 160 0.13 10.29 39.76
CA ASN A 160 -0.97 10.28 40.73
C ASN A 160 -2.21 9.52 40.22
N ASN A 161 -2.29 9.24 38.91
CA ASN A 161 -3.33 8.43 38.30
C ASN A 161 -2.72 7.47 37.26
N PRO A 162 -1.97 6.45 37.72
CA PRO A 162 -1.31 5.48 36.85
C PRO A 162 -2.33 4.67 36.06
N ARG A 163 -1.87 3.96 35.02
CA ARG A 163 -2.74 3.17 34.14
C ARG A 163 -3.55 2.14 34.94
N THR A 164 -4.85 2.11 34.71
CA THR A 164 -5.77 1.14 35.31
C THR A 164 -6.49 0.36 34.22
N GLN A 165 -6.40 -0.97 34.29
CA GLN A 165 -7.09 -1.86 33.36
C GLN A 165 -8.59 -1.79 33.57
N VAL A 166 -9.38 -2.03 32.53
CA VAL A 166 -10.84 -2.08 32.63
C VAL A 166 -11.34 -3.51 32.52
N ASN A 167 -12.45 -3.79 33.17
CA ASN A 167 -13.18 -5.04 33.03
C ASN A 167 -14.19 -4.92 31.88
N LEU A 168 -14.18 -5.86 30.94
CA LEU A 168 -15.11 -5.87 29.79
C LEU A 168 -16.38 -6.69 30.04
N VAL A 169 -16.51 -7.28 31.21
CA VAL A 169 -17.74 -7.90 31.73
C VAL A 169 -18.12 -7.25 33.05
N THR A 170 -19.28 -7.65 33.60
CA THR A 170 -19.69 -7.22 34.94
C THR A 170 -18.74 -7.81 35.99
N ALA A 171 -18.50 -7.12 37.09
CA ALA A 171 -17.77 -7.68 38.24
C ALA A 171 -18.68 -8.54 39.14
N TRP A 172 -19.96 -8.63 38.78
CA TRP A 172 -21.00 -9.30 39.54
C TRP A 172 -21.11 -10.75 39.10
N LEU A 173 -21.40 -11.65 40.04
CA LEU A 173 -21.86 -13.00 39.71
C LEU A 173 -23.34 -12.96 39.36
N ASP A 174 -23.69 -12.33 38.24
CA ASP A 174 -25.06 -12.03 37.80
C ASP A 174 -25.52 -12.82 36.57
N GLY A 175 -24.79 -13.88 36.22
CA GLY A 175 -25.02 -14.72 35.06
C GLY A 175 -24.66 -14.04 33.74
N SER A 176 -23.80 -13.01 33.74
CA SER A 176 -23.35 -12.33 32.51
C SER A 176 -22.69 -13.30 31.51
N SER A 177 -22.01 -14.36 31.98
CA SER A 177 -21.47 -15.42 31.14
C SER A 177 -22.53 -16.29 30.45
N ILE A 178 -23.78 -16.27 30.94
CA ILE A 178 -24.93 -17.02 30.41
C ILE A 178 -25.81 -16.12 29.54
N TYR A 179 -26.09 -14.90 30.02
CA TYR A 179 -27.06 -13.96 29.40
C TYR A 179 -26.42 -12.81 28.62
N GLY A 180 -25.10 -12.65 28.71
CA GLY A 180 -24.38 -11.55 28.09
C GLY A 180 -24.28 -10.30 28.98
N PRO A 181 -23.24 -9.47 28.76
CA PRO A 181 -22.97 -8.27 29.55
C PRO A 181 -23.77 -7.03 29.09
N SER A 182 -24.78 -7.17 28.22
CA SER A 182 -25.61 -6.05 27.78
C SER A 182 -27.01 -6.52 27.37
N SER A 183 -27.99 -5.61 27.40
CA SER A 183 -29.36 -5.94 27.00
C SER A 183 -29.43 -6.42 25.55
N SER A 184 -28.70 -5.77 24.64
CA SER A 184 -28.64 -6.18 23.24
C SER A 184 -28.00 -7.57 23.05
N TRP A 185 -27.05 -7.94 23.91
CA TRP A 185 -26.47 -9.28 23.91
C TRP A 185 -27.48 -10.31 24.37
N SER A 186 -28.17 -10.05 25.49
CA SER A 186 -29.22 -10.92 25.99
C SER A 186 -30.35 -11.09 24.97
N ASP A 187 -30.75 -10.01 24.30
CA ASP A 187 -31.77 -10.05 23.26
C ASP A 187 -31.34 -10.93 22.07
N ALA A 188 -30.07 -10.85 21.67
CA ALA A 188 -29.54 -11.70 20.61
C ALA A 188 -29.52 -13.20 20.98
N LEU A 189 -29.38 -13.52 22.27
CA LEU A 189 -29.40 -14.90 22.78
C LEU A 189 -30.82 -15.45 23.01
N ARG A 190 -31.85 -14.61 22.95
CA ARG A 190 -33.24 -15.00 23.25
C ARG A 190 -33.99 -15.46 22.01
N SER A 191 -34.92 -16.40 22.20
CA SER A 191 -35.90 -16.75 21.16
C SER A 191 -37.10 -15.80 21.14
N PHE A 192 -37.31 -15.06 22.24
CA PHE A 192 -38.53 -14.30 22.54
C PHE A 192 -39.81 -15.16 22.46
N SER A 193 -39.67 -16.46 22.73
CA SER A 193 -40.79 -17.40 22.81
C SER A 193 -40.65 -18.34 23.99
N GLY A 194 -41.68 -18.39 24.84
CA GLY A 194 -41.75 -19.29 25.99
C GLY A 194 -40.74 -19.00 27.10
N GLY A 195 -40.14 -17.81 27.11
CA GLY A 195 -39.08 -17.40 28.02
C GLY A 195 -37.75 -18.13 27.80
N LEU A 196 -37.50 -18.63 26.59
CA LEU A 196 -36.35 -19.48 26.27
C LEU A 196 -35.18 -18.69 25.66
N LEU A 197 -33.97 -19.21 25.88
CA LEU A 197 -32.80 -18.87 25.06
C LEU A 197 -32.92 -19.57 23.70
N ALA A 198 -32.46 -18.90 22.65
CA ALA A 198 -32.55 -19.36 21.28
C ALA A 198 -31.73 -20.64 21.06
N SER A 199 -32.40 -21.72 20.67
CA SER A 199 -31.78 -22.98 20.27
C SER A 199 -31.44 -22.97 18.77
N GLY A 200 -30.46 -23.79 18.39
CA GLY A 200 -30.13 -24.07 16.99
C GLY A 200 -31.07 -25.11 16.37
N GLU A 201 -30.57 -25.83 15.36
CA GLU A 201 -31.28 -26.96 14.74
C GLU A 201 -31.61 -28.07 15.75
N GLN A 202 -30.71 -28.28 16.70
CA GLN A 202 -30.93 -29.16 17.86
C GLN A 202 -31.50 -28.32 19.00
N TRP A 203 -32.66 -28.73 19.52
CA TRP A 203 -33.40 -27.99 20.56
C TRP A 203 -32.61 -27.84 21.87
N ASP A 204 -31.68 -28.75 22.14
CA ASP A 204 -30.84 -28.81 23.34
C ASP A 204 -29.48 -28.13 23.16
N MET A 205 -29.22 -27.51 22.01
CA MET A 205 -27.99 -26.78 21.73
C MET A 205 -28.27 -25.30 21.47
N PRO A 206 -27.38 -24.38 21.90
CA PRO A 206 -27.51 -22.98 21.58
C PRO A 206 -27.51 -22.75 20.06
N LYS A 207 -28.05 -21.61 19.65
CA LYS A 207 -27.97 -21.16 18.27
C LYS A 207 -26.50 -21.04 17.83
N ARG A 208 -26.20 -21.49 16.61
CA ARG A 208 -24.88 -21.29 15.98
C ARG A 208 -24.73 -19.86 15.46
N MET A 209 -23.50 -19.37 15.44
CA MET A 209 -23.19 -18.01 15.01
C MET A 209 -23.61 -17.78 13.55
N GLY A 210 -24.58 -16.88 13.34
CA GLY A 210 -25.22 -16.62 12.05
C GLY A 210 -24.91 -15.23 11.47
N GLY A 211 -23.74 -14.66 11.79
CA GLY A 211 -23.30 -13.33 11.34
C GLY A 211 -23.28 -12.24 12.42
N SER A 212 -23.57 -12.57 13.68
CA SER A 212 -23.37 -11.66 14.82
C SER A 212 -21.86 -11.54 15.14
N ASN A 213 -21.39 -10.40 15.67
CA ASN A 213 -19.99 -10.21 16.09
C ASN A 213 -19.78 -10.44 17.60
N LEU A 214 -20.66 -11.22 18.23
CA LEU A 214 -20.68 -11.40 19.68
C LEU A 214 -19.55 -12.34 20.15
N MET A 215 -19.28 -13.41 19.40
CA MET A 215 -18.33 -14.46 19.81
C MET A 215 -16.91 -14.17 19.36
N TRP A 216 -15.95 -14.52 20.21
CA TRP A 216 -14.53 -14.58 19.88
C TRP A 216 -14.26 -15.75 18.93
N SER A 217 -13.63 -15.49 17.79
CA SER A 217 -13.53 -16.40 16.65
C SER A 217 -12.08 -16.66 16.22
N ALA A 218 -11.20 -16.89 17.21
CA ALA A 218 -9.81 -17.25 16.97
C ALA A 218 -9.67 -18.48 16.08
N ALA A 219 -8.56 -18.53 15.34
CA ALA A 219 -8.19 -19.70 14.56
C ALA A 219 -8.09 -20.93 15.44
N ASP A 220 -8.58 -22.08 14.96
CA ASP A 220 -8.19 -23.36 15.56
C ASP A 220 -6.66 -23.51 15.39
N PRO A 221 -5.87 -23.58 16.48
CA PRO A 221 -4.41 -23.66 16.39
C PRO A 221 -3.90 -24.95 15.74
N SER A 222 -4.71 -26.01 15.75
CA SER A 222 -4.36 -27.34 15.22
C SER A 222 -4.70 -27.46 13.73
N THR A 223 -5.87 -26.97 13.32
CA THR A 223 -6.36 -27.14 11.93
C THR A 223 -6.20 -25.90 11.07
N GLY A 224 -6.00 -24.73 11.68
CA GLY A 224 -6.05 -23.44 10.98
C GLY A 224 -7.43 -23.13 10.40
N GLN A 225 -8.50 -23.76 10.91
CA GLN A 225 -9.87 -23.39 10.54
C GLN A 225 -10.24 -22.04 11.18
N HIS A 226 -11.00 -21.24 10.43
CA HIS A 226 -11.44 -19.91 10.83
C HIS A 226 -12.90 -19.69 10.43
N GLY A 227 -13.61 -18.87 11.19
CA GLY A 227 -14.98 -18.45 10.86
C GLY A 227 -16.01 -18.86 11.92
N PRO A 228 -17.27 -18.44 11.75
CA PRO A 228 -18.35 -18.70 12.70
C PRO A 228 -18.85 -20.16 12.67
N GLU A 229 -18.48 -20.92 11.64
CA GLU A 229 -18.93 -22.30 11.46
C GLU A 229 -18.40 -23.19 12.59
N GLY A 230 -19.31 -23.63 13.46
CA GLY A 230 -18.99 -24.48 14.62
C GLY A 230 -18.96 -23.76 15.98
N LEU A 231 -19.10 -22.42 16.01
CA LEU A 231 -19.17 -21.64 17.25
C LEU A 231 -20.63 -21.45 17.70
N TYR A 232 -20.88 -21.65 19.00
CA TYR A 232 -22.18 -21.41 19.62
C TYR A 232 -22.29 -19.97 20.14
N GLU A 233 -23.47 -19.35 20.00
CA GLU A 233 -23.75 -18.04 20.61
C GLU A 233 -24.01 -18.23 22.12
N LEU A 234 -23.15 -17.65 22.95
CA LEU A 234 -23.16 -17.77 24.41
C LEU A 234 -23.14 -16.38 25.08
N GLY A 235 -23.37 -16.29 26.39
CA GLY A 235 -23.22 -15.03 27.14
C GLY A 235 -21.76 -14.58 27.25
N ASN A 236 -20.83 -15.52 27.28
CA ASN A 236 -19.39 -15.27 27.29
C ASN A 236 -18.83 -15.27 25.85
N ALA A 237 -18.20 -14.16 25.45
CA ALA A 237 -17.55 -14.02 24.15
C ALA A 237 -16.52 -15.14 23.87
N TRP A 238 -15.83 -15.61 24.91
CA TRP A 238 -14.79 -16.64 24.83
C TRP A 238 -15.31 -18.04 25.19
N GLY A 239 -16.64 -18.25 25.27
CA GLY A 239 -17.22 -19.53 25.65
C GLY A 239 -16.76 -20.70 24.76
N ASN A 240 -16.38 -20.43 23.51
CA ASN A 240 -15.91 -21.42 22.56
C ASN A 240 -14.37 -21.63 22.54
N GLU A 241 -13.61 -21.08 23.49
CA GLU A 241 -12.14 -21.17 23.55
C GLU A 241 -11.62 -22.63 23.56
N ASN A 242 -12.33 -23.51 24.27
CA ASN A 242 -12.10 -24.95 24.22
C ASN A 242 -13.42 -25.70 24.46
N VAL A 243 -13.40 -27.02 24.21
CA VAL A 243 -14.61 -27.86 24.32
C VAL A 243 -15.19 -27.87 25.74
N PHE A 244 -14.35 -27.72 26.78
CA PHE A 244 -14.82 -27.76 28.17
C PHE A 244 -15.51 -26.45 28.58
N THR A 245 -14.97 -25.28 28.20
CA THR A 245 -15.65 -23.99 28.42
C THR A 245 -16.96 -23.90 27.63
N MET A 246 -16.98 -24.50 26.43
CA MET A 246 -18.19 -24.59 25.62
C MET A 246 -19.24 -25.46 26.30
N ALA A 247 -18.84 -26.63 26.82
CA ALA A 247 -19.72 -27.54 27.54
C ALA A 247 -20.37 -26.87 28.76
N GLU A 248 -19.60 -26.10 29.53
CA GLU A 248 -20.12 -25.28 30.64
C GLU A 248 -21.23 -24.33 30.16
N GLY A 249 -20.98 -23.56 29.10
CA GLY A 249 -21.99 -22.65 28.53
C GLY A 249 -23.26 -23.38 28.09
N VAL A 250 -23.13 -24.56 27.47
CA VAL A 250 -24.27 -25.39 27.02
C VAL A 250 -25.08 -25.94 28.20
N VAL A 251 -24.42 -26.38 29.27
CA VAL A 251 -25.11 -26.89 30.48
C VAL A 251 -26.00 -25.81 31.08
N TRP A 252 -25.48 -24.59 31.22
CA TRP A 252 -26.24 -23.47 31.79
C TRP A 252 -27.33 -22.94 30.87
N PHE A 253 -27.11 -22.96 29.54
CA PHE A 253 -28.15 -22.74 28.54
C PHE A 253 -29.31 -23.73 28.69
N ARG A 254 -29.01 -25.03 28.76
CA ARG A 254 -30.03 -26.09 28.93
C ARG A 254 -30.78 -25.92 30.24
N TYR A 255 -30.07 -25.60 31.32
CA TYR A 255 -30.67 -25.41 32.63
C TYR A 255 -31.65 -24.24 32.64
N HIS A 256 -31.32 -23.12 31.99
CA HIS A 256 -32.27 -22.02 31.83
C HIS A 256 -33.53 -22.44 31.07
N ASN A 257 -33.38 -23.10 29.91
CA ASN A 257 -34.52 -23.55 29.11
C ASN A 257 -35.40 -24.56 29.85
N TYR A 258 -34.79 -25.42 30.67
CA TYR A 258 -35.51 -26.32 31.56
C TYR A 258 -36.35 -25.56 32.59
N ILE A 259 -35.76 -24.59 33.30
CA ILE A 259 -36.47 -23.78 34.29
C ILE A 259 -37.60 -22.95 33.65
N ALA A 260 -37.35 -22.32 32.51
CA ALA A 260 -38.37 -21.57 31.76
C ALA A 260 -39.55 -22.46 31.35
N SER A 261 -39.27 -23.69 30.87
CA SER A 261 -40.31 -24.67 30.52
C SER A 261 -41.14 -25.10 31.75
N GLN A 262 -40.49 -25.33 32.88
CA GLN A 262 -41.16 -25.64 34.16
C GLN A 262 -42.03 -24.49 34.65
N LEU A 263 -41.58 -23.24 34.49
CA LEU A 263 -42.35 -22.05 34.85
C LEU A 263 -43.56 -21.87 33.94
N ARG A 264 -43.41 -22.15 32.64
CA ARG A 264 -44.51 -22.10 31.67
C ARG A 264 -45.60 -23.11 32.00
N GLU A 265 -45.23 -24.32 32.41
CA GLU A 265 -46.19 -25.34 32.85
C GLU A 265 -46.96 -24.91 34.10
N LYS A 266 -46.27 -24.30 35.08
CA LYS A 266 -46.88 -23.81 36.33
C LYS A 266 -47.69 -22.52 36.16
N HIS A 267 -47.30 -21.67 35.21
CA HIS A 267 -47.90 -20.37 34.97
C HIS A 267 -48.22 -20.14 33.49
N PRO A 268 -49.25 -20.81 32.92
CA PRO A 268 -49.56 -20.74 31.49
C PRO A 268 -49.97 -19.35 30.99
N SER A 269 -50.37 -18.44 31.89
CA SER A 269 -50.80 -17.08 31.59
C SER A 269 -49.67 -16.04 31.58
N TRP A 270 -48.43 -16.44 31.90
CA TRP A 270 -47.28 -15.54 31.92
C TRP A 270 -46.80 -15.22 30.50
N SER A 271 -46.34 -13.98 30.30
CA SER A 271 -45.73 -13.57 29.05
C SER A 271 -44.32 -14.15 28.88
N ASP A 272 -43.77 -14.08 27.67
CA ASP A 272 -42.37 -14.45 27.39
C ASP A 272 -41.39 -13.76 28.36
N GLU A 273 -41.57 -12.46 28.56
CA GLU A 273 -40.70 -11.65 29.41
C GLU A 273 -40.82 -12.05 30.90
N ASP A 274 -42.04 -12.30 31.39
CA ASP A 274 -42.24 -12.73 32.78
C ASP A 274 -41.59 -14.11 33.04
N LEU A 275 -41.70 -15.02 32.07
CA LEU A 275 -41.04 -16.34 32.11
C LEU A 275 -39.52 -16.21 32.08
N PHE A 276 -38.99 -15.45 31.14
CA PHE A 276 -37.55 -15.26 30.96
C PHE A 276 -36.90 -14.64 32.20
N GLN A 277 -37.46 -13.55 32.74
CA GLN A 277 -36.90 -12.89 33.93
C GLN A 277 -36.98 -13.76 35.19
N SER A 278 -38.06 -14.53 35.34
CA SER A 278 -38.21 -15.47 36.45
C SER A 278 -37.23 -16.63 36.35
N ALA A 279 -37.03 -17.18 35.13
CA ALA A 279 -36.05 -18.22 34.87
C ALA A 279 -34.62 -17.71 35.10
N ARG A 280 -34.27 -16.55 34.53
CA ARG A 280 -32.97 -15.89 34.72
C ARG A 280 -32.66 -15.67 36.20
N LYS A 281 -33.58 -15.07 36.97
CA LYS A 281 -33.39 -14.87 38.41
C LYS A 281 -33.08 -16.16 39.15
N THR A 282 -33.80 -17.24 38.82
CA THR A 282 -33.61 -18.56 39.44
C THR A 282 -32.25 -19.15 39.08
N VAL A 283 -31.87 -19.11 37.80
CA VAL A 283 -30.59 -19.64 37.31
C VAL A 283 -29.41 -18.87 37.92
N VAL A 284 -29.48 -17.54 37.98
CA VAL A 284 -28.43 -16.71 38.60
C VAL A 284 -28.28 -17.05 40.08
N ALA A 285 -29.39 -17.20 40.82
CA ALA A 285 -29.33 -17.60 42.22
C ALA A 285 -28.71 -19.00 42.41
N THR A 286 -29.06 -19.96 41.55
CA THR A 286 -28.43 -21.29 41.55
C THR A 286 -26.94 -21.21 41.25
N PHE A 287 -26.55 -20.43 40.23
CA PHE A 287 -25.16 -20.24 39.85
C PHE A 287 -24.33 -19.65 41.01
N GLN A 288 -24.81 -18.56 41.62
CA GLN A 288 -24.18 -17.94 42.79
C GLN A 288 -24.03 -18.93 43.95
N ASN A 289 -25.06 -19.74 44.21
CA ASN A 289 -25.04 -20.73 45.28
C ASN A 289 -23.96 -21.79 45.05
N ILE A 290 -23.92 -22.38 43.84
CA ILE A 290 -22.90 -23.38 43.48
C ILE A 290 -21.51 -22.76 43.55
N ALA A 291 -21.32 -21.56 42.99
CA ALA A 291 -20.03 -20.88 42.97
C ALA A 291 -19.48 -20.63 44.39
N PHE A 292 -20.27 -20.05 45.30
CA PHE A 292 -19.79 -19.66 46.63
C PHE A 292 -19.82 -20.75 47.69
N TYR A 293 -20.82 -21.63 47.67
CA TYR A 293 -21.06 -22.56 48.78
C TYR A 293 -20.66 -24.01 48.48
N GLU A 294 -20.43 -24.35 47.21
CA GLU A 294 -20.02 -25.70 46.81
C GLU A 294 -18.64 -25.70 46.15
N TRP A 295 -18.51 -24.99 45.02
CA TRP A 295 -17.28 -24.96 44.25
C TRP A 295 -16.14 -24.29 45.01
N LEU A 296 -16.30 -23.05 45.48
CA LEU A 296 -15.19 -22.30 46.08
C LEU A 296 -14.62 -23.00 47.35
N PRO A 297 -15.43 -23.53 48.29
CA PRO A 297 -14.91 -24.33 49.41
C PRO A 297 -14.15 -25.57 48.95
N GLY A 298 -14.74 -26.37 48.05
CA GLY A 298 -14.09 -27.59 47.54
C GLY A 298 -12.81 -27.28 46.76
N PHE A 299 -12.81 -26.21 45.98
CA PHE A 299 -11.67 -25.76 45.20
C PHE A 299 -10.54 -25.23 46.08
N LEU A 300 -10.85 -24.54 47.19
CA LEU A 300 -9.87 -24.03 48.16
C LEU A 300 -9.45 -25.05 49.25
N GLY A 301 -9.94 -26.29 49.19
CA GLY A 301 -9.58 -27.35 50.13
C GLY A 301 -10.44 -27.36 51.41
N GLU A 302 -11.76 -27.38 51.26
CA GLU A 302 -12.78 -27.50 52.31
C GLU A 302 -12.76 -26.40 53.38
N LYS A 303 -12.51 -25.15 52.96
CA LYS A 303 -12.64 -24.00 53.87
C LYS A 303 -14.11 -23.63 54.06
N THR A 304 -14.57 -23.58 55.31
CA THR A 304 -15.88 -23.02 55.66
C THR A 304 -15.92 -21.53 55.37
N MET A 305 -16.87 -21.09 54.54
CA MET A 305 -17.09 -19.68 54.24
C MET A 305 -17.76 -18.99 55.44
N SER A 306 -17.37 -17.74 55.71
CA SER A 306 -18.01 -16.94 56.74
C SER A 306 -19.51 -16.74 56.45
N PRO A 307 -20.39 -16.75 57.47
CA PRO A 307 -21.81 -16.47 57.27
C PRO A 307 -22.04 -15.11 56.60
N TYR A 308 -23.01 -15.03 55.70
CA TYR A 308 -23.33 -13.80 54.97
C TYR A 308 -23.87 -12.72 55.94
N PRO A 309 -23.18 -11.58 56.12
CA PRO A 309 -23.56 -10.55 57.10
C PRO A 309 -24.68 -9.62 56.59
N GLY A 310 -25.21 -9.86 55.39
CA GLY A 310 -26.12 -8.95 54.69
C GLY A 310 -25.40 -8.07 53.66
N TYR A 311 -26.18 -7.31 52.88
CA TYR A 311 -25.67 -6.46 51.80
C TYR A 311 -24.88 -5.26 52.34
N GLN A 312 -23.62 -5.14 51.91
CA GLN A 312 -22.73 -4.08 52.34
C GLN A 312 -22.63 -2.97 51.28
N LYS A 313 -23.50 -1.97 51.37
CA LYS A 313 -23.63 -0.89 50.38
C LYS A 313 -22.40 -0.02 50.13
N PHE A 314 -21.42 -0.01 51.04
CA PHE A 314 -20.22 0.82 50.93
C PHE A 314 -19.00 0.06 50.39
N VAL A 315 -19.07 -1.27 50.33
CA VAL A 315 -17.99 -2.12 49.82
C VAL A 315 -17.89 -1.94 48.30
N ASP A 316 -16.66 -1.83 47.80
CA ASP A 316 -16.40 -1.83 46.36
C ASP A 316 -16.29 -3.28 45.87
N PRO A 317 -17.17 -3.74 44.97
CA PRO A 317 -17.20 -5.10 44.44
C PRO A 317 -16.20 -5.31 43.30
N GLY A 318 -15.48 -4.27 42.86
CA GLY A 318 -14.61 -4.37 41.70
C GLY A 318 -13.56 -5.48 41.82
N ILE A 319 -13.21 -6.08 40.69
CA ILE A 319 -12.20 -7.14 40.64
C ILE A 319 -10.80 -6.53 40.62
N SER A 320 -9.85 -7.15 41.34
CA SER A 320 -8.47 -6.69 41.40
C SER A 320 -7.54 -7.44 40.43
N PRO A 321 -6.51 -6.78 39.85
CA PRO A 321 -5.48 -7.46 39.05
C PRO A 321 -4.75 -8.57 39.81
N GLU A 322 -4.62 -8.43 41.13
CA GLU A 322 -4.05 -9.45 42.00
C GLU A 322 -4.92 -10.72 42.02
N PHE A 323 -6.24 -10.55 42.14
CA PHE A 323 -7.20 -11.65 42.03
C PHE A 323 -7.16 -12.30 40.64
N GLN A 324 -7.14 -11.48 39.57
CA GLN A 324 -7.01 -11.97 38.20
C GLN A 324 -5.81 -12.91 38.02
N ALA A 325 -4.64 -12.48 38.47
CA ALA A 325 -3.42 -13.28 38.35
C ALA A 325 -3.50 -14.58 39.17
N ALA A 326 -4.02 -14.51 40.40
CA ALA A 326 -4.16 -15.67 41.27
C ALA A 326 -5.14 -16.70 40.71
N ALA A 327 -6.35 -16.26 40.32
CA ALA A 327 -7.42 -17.14 39.86
C ALA A 327 -7.06 -17.88 38.57
N ILE A 328 -6.54 -17.17 37.57
CA ILE A 328 -6.15 -17.77 36.29
C ILE A 328 -4.99 -18.76 36.47
N ARG A 329 -3.92 -18.38 37.21
CA ARG A 329 -2.75 -19.25 37.38
C ARG A 329 -3.09 -20.52 38.17
N PHE A 330 -3.94 -20.39 39.19
CA PHE A 330 -4.39 -21.55 39.96
C PHE A 330 -5.23 -22.51 39.11
N ALA A 331 -6.08 -22.03 38.20
CA ALA A 331 -6.82 -22.90 37.29
C ALA A 331 -5.93 -23.51 36.19
N SER A 332 -5.03 -22.71 35.59
CA SER A 332 -4.16 -23.15 34.48
C SER A 332 -3.16 -24.25 34.85
N THR A 333 -2.77 -24.37 36.12
CA THR A 333 -1.89 -25.45 36.57
C THR A 333 -2.50 -26.85 36.45
N MET A 334 -3.80 -26.95 36.11
CA MET A 334 -4.55 -28.21 36.03
C MET A 334 -5.04 -28.55 34.60
N ALA A 335 -4.51 -27.91 33.54
CA ALA A 335 -4.94 -28.10 32.14
C ALA A 335 -4.06 -29.11 31.31
N PRO A 336 -4.61 -29.90 30.35
CA PRO A 336 -3.88 -30.92 29.55
C PRO A 336 -3.34 -30.44 28.13
N PRO A 337 -2.37 -31.12 27.46
CA PRO A 337 -1.63 -30.60 26.26
C PRO A 337 -1.83 -31.27 24.83
N GLU A 338 -1.52 -30.56 23.70
CA GLU A 338 -1.30 -31.05 22.28
C GLU A 338 -0.52 -30.06 21.32
N ARG A 339 -0.02 -30.44 20.10
CA ARG A 339 0.96 -29.67 19.22
C ARG A 339 0.96 -29.94 17.68
N ILE A 340 1.42 -28.97 16.81
CA ILE A 340 2.16 -29.08 15.47
C ILE A 340 2.57 -27.68 14.83
N GLN A 341 3.50 -27.56 13.83
CA GLN A 341 3.94 -26.32 13.08
C GLN A 341 4.49 -26.47 11.59
N GLN A 342 5.13 -25.41 10.97
CA GLN A 342 5.11 -24.83 9.57
C GLN A 342 6.48 -24.62 8.76
N LYS A 343 6.45 -24.07 7.49
CA LYS A 343 7.13 -22.82 6.90
C LYS A 343 7.80 -22.82 5.47
N ILE A 344 8.09 -21.61 4.89
CA ILE A 344 8.63 -21.19 3.53
C ILE A 344 9.61 -19.97 3.59
N GLN A 345 10.54 -19.73 2.61
CA GLN A 345 11.26 -18.44 2.34
C GLN A 345 12.01 -18.36 0.96
N HIS A 346 11.87 -17.30 0.13
CA HIS A 346 12.82 -16.86 -0.95
C HIS A 346 12.34 -15.56 -1.66
N PHE A 347 13.02 -14.40 -1.54
CA PHE A 347 12.64 -13.19 -2.33
C PHE A 347 13.73 -12.11 -2.56
N LYS A 348 14.97 -12.26 -2.11
CA LYS A 348 15.81 -11.07 -1.81
C LYS A 348 16.83 -10.58 -2.86
N ARG A 349 16.59 -10.54 -4.18
CA ARG A 349 17.63 -10.05 -5.16
C ARG A 349 17.11 -9.22 -6.36
N PHE A 350 16.92 -7.90 -6.24
CA PHE A 350 16.40 -7.07 -7.36
C PHE A 350 16.96 -5.63 -7.55
N VAL A 351 17.70 -4.99 -6.63
CA VAL A 351 17.56 -3.52 -6.50
C VAL A 351 18.63 -2.57 -7.14
N GLU A 352 19.77 -2.98 -7.72
CA GLU A 352 20.92 -2.04 -7.86
C GLU A 352 21.07 -1.07 -9.10
N ASN A 353 20.11 -0.86 -10.03
CA ASN A 353 20.49 -0.43 -11.41
C ASN A 353 20.30 1.03 -11.99
N TYR A 354 19.87 2.14 -11.33
CA TYR A 354 19.50 3.40 -12.08
C TYR A 354 19.87 4.79 -11.51
N ARG A 355 21.02 5.41 -11.90
CA ARG A 355 21.57 6.65 -11.28
C ARG A 355 21.38 8.03 -12.00
N ARG A 356 21.02 8.16 -13.28
CA ARG A 356 21.00 9.50 -13.94
C ARG A 356 19.63 10.17 -14.08
N HIS A 357 18.55 9.46 -13.78
CA HIS A 357 17.24 10.07 -13.60
C HIS A 357 17.16 10.93 -12.33
N ILE A 358 18.20 10.91 -11.50
CA ILE A 358 18.21 11.39 -10.13
C ILE A 358 17.90 12.88 -9.99
N VAL A 359 18.23 13.82 -10.87
CA VAL A 359 18.10 15.27 -10.50
C VAL A 359 16.67 15.82 -10.64
N CYS A 360 15.99 15.64 -11.78
CA CYS A 360 14.56 15.98 -11.90
C CYS A 360 13.69 15.05 -11.07
N PHE A 361 14.12 13.78 -10.89
CA PHE A 361 13.56 12.98 -9.82
C PHE A 361 13.76 13.63 -8.47
N THR A 362 14.95 14.10 -8.13
CA THR A 362 15.26 14.54 -6.77
C THR A 362 14.34 15.68 -6.40
N ILE A 363 13.97 16.58 -7.31
CA ILE A 363 13.05 17.68 -6.99
C ILE A 363 11.60 17.20 -6.85
N VAL A 364 11.06 16.52 -7.87
CA VAL A 364 9.65 16.04 -7.81
C VAL A 364 9.48 15.01 -6.70
N TYR A 365 10.44 14.10 -6.54
CA TYR A 365 10.46 13.12 -5.46
C TYR A 365 10.91 13.69 -4.12
N ALA A 366 11.61 14.82 -4.02
CA ALA A 366 11.82 15.51 -2.74
C ALA A 366 10.55 16.24 -2.28
N ILE A 367 9.77 16.83 -3.19
CA ILE A 367 8.45 17.38 -2.86
C ILE A 367 7.49 16.25 -2.50
N THR A 368 7.46 15.19 -3.31
CA THR A 368 6.70 13.97 -3.04
C THR A 368 7.11 13.36 -1.70
N ALA A 369 8.41 13.28 -1.41
CA ALA A 369 8.93 12.79 -0.14
C ALA A 369 8.64 13.76 1.00
N GLY A 370 8.66 15.08 0.80
CA GLY A 370 8.34 16.07 1.82
C GLY A 370 6.88 16.01 2.24
N VAL A 371 5.96 15.90 1.27
CA VAL A 371 4.52 15.70 1.52
C VAL A 371 4.26 14.31 2.14
N ALA A 372 4.97 13.28 1.69
CA ALA A 372 4.91 11.95 2.31
C ALA A 372 5.45 11.99 3.76
N LEU A 373 6.61 12.58 3.99
CA LEU A 373 7.29 12.70 5.29
C LEU A 373 6.50 13.55 6.27
N GLU A 374 5.83 14.62 5.82
CA GLU A 374 4.89 15.39 6.65
C GLU A 374 3.77 14.48 7.18
N ARG A 375 3.19 13.63 6.32
CA ARG A 375 2.15 12.66 6.74
C ARG A 375 2.71 11.49 7.52
N CYS A 376 3.97 11.11 7.30
CA CYS A 376 4.68 10.16 8.14
C CYS A 376 4.93 10.72 9.55
N TYR A 377 5.32 12.01 9.65
CA TYR A 377 5.57 12.71 10.90
C TYR A 377 4.29 12.88 11.72
N TYR A 378 3.17 13.29 11.11
CA TYR A 378 1.88 13.34 11.81
C TYR A 378 1.27 11.95 12.13
N SER A 379 1.92 10.87 11.71
CA SER A 379 1.56 9.49 12.08
C SER A 379 2.38 8.96 13.27
N THR A 380 3.28 9.77 13.86
CA THR A 380 4.02 9.43 15.09
C THR A 380 3.06 9.43 16.27
N GLY A 381 2.69 8.24 16.73
CA GLY A 381 1.62 8.02 17.73
C GLY A 381 0.75 6.80 17.41
N MET A 382 0.95 6.20 16.23
CA MET A 382 0.33 4.92 15.85
C MET A 382 1.12 3.72 16.43
N PRO A 383 0.43 2.60 16.71
CA PRO A 383 1.03 1.34 17.20
C PRO A 383 2.15 0.78 16.30
N GLU A 384 3.21 0.21 16.89
CA GLU A 384 4.41 -0.26 16.17
C GLU A 384 4.14 -1.25 15.02
N THR A 385 3.10 -2.10 15.12
CA THR A 385 2.81 -3.14 14.13
C THR A 385 2.23 -2.62 12.82
N SER A 386 1.51 -1.50 12.84
CA SER A 386 0.97 -0.85 11.66
C SER A 386 1.61 0.52 11.41
N ALA A 387 2.51 0.96 12.30
CA ALA A 387 3.27 2.18 12.14
C ALA A 387 3.88 2.25 10.74
N VAL A 388 4.58 1.20 10.29
CA VAL A 388 5.18 1.18 8.94
C VAL A 388 4.09 1.16 7.85
N GLY A 389 3.09 0.29 7.92
CA GLY A 389 2.05 0.18 6.89
C GLY A 389 1.16 1.42 6.74
N ILE A 390 0.78 2.09 7.83
CA ILE A 390 -0.01 3.34 7.80
C ILE A 390 0.84 4.52 7.40
N THR A 391 2.06 4.62 7.95
CA THR A 391 3.01 5.67 7.59
C THR A 391 3.32 5.58 6.10
N VAL A 392 3.56 4.38 5.58
CA VAL A 392 3.76 4.11 4.16
C VAL A 392 2.48 4.36 3.37
N SER A 393 1.30 3.86 3.77
CA SER A 393 0.07 4.08 2.99
C SER A 393 -0.40 5.54 3.00
N ARG A 394 -0.33 6.27 4.12
CA ARG A 394 -0.65 7.70 4.19
C ARG A 394 0.40 8.54 3.47
N GLY A 395 1.68 8.20 3.61
CA GLY A 395 2.77 8.82 2.87
C GLY A 395 2.63 8.61 1.37
N SER A 396 2.37 7.36 0.94
CA SER A 396 2.09 6.98 -0.44
C SER A 396 0.83 7.64 -0.98
N ALA A 397 -0.27 7.69 -0.22
CA ALA A 397 -1.50 8.36 -0.65
C ALA A 397 -1.32 9.87 -0.84
N ALA A 398 -0.54 10.52 0.03
CA ALA A 398 -0.22 11.94 -0.09
C ALA A 398 0.73 12.21 -1.27
N ALA A 399 1.72 11.34 -1.48
CA ALA A 399 2.59 11.33 -2.65
C ALA A 399 1.81 11.16 -3.95
N ILE A 400 0.88 10.19 -4.00
CA ILE A 400 -0.01 9.92 -5.13
C ILE A 400 -0.94 11.11 -5.41
N SER A 401 -1.45 11.75 -4.35
CA SER A 401 -2.31 12.95 -4.46
C SER A 401 -1.58 14.14 -5.08
N PHE A 402 -0.26 14.22 -4.90
CA PHE A 402 0.58 15.20 -5.58
C PHE A 402 0.95 14.76 -7.01
N LEU A 403 1.37 13.50 -7.20
CA LEU A 403 1.84 13.01 -8.50
C LEU A 403 0.73 12.99 -9.57
N TYR A 404 -0.48 12.51 -9.25
CA TYR A 404 -1.57 12.37 -10.25
C TYR A 404 -1.95 13.68 -10.94
N PRO A 405 -2.26 14.77 -10.20
CA PRO A 405 -2.61 16.02 -10.85
C PRO A 405 -1.44 16.66 -11.60
N TYR A 406 -0.23 16.59 -11.05
CA TYR A 406 0.94 17.24 -11.65
C TYR A 406 1.49 16.49 -12.87
N MET A 407 1.09 15.23 -13.10
CA MET A 407 1.29 14.54 -14.39
C MET A 407 0.57 15.23 -15.56
N LEU A 408 -0.44 16.09 -15.32
CA LEU A 408 -1.06 16.87 -16.40
C LEU A 408 -0.06 17.85 -17.03
N LEU A 409 0.92 18.34 -16.27
CA LEU A 409 1.92 19.28 -16.77
C LEU A 409 2.88 18.65 -17.78
N THR A 410 3.14 17.34 -17.68
CA THR A 410 4.01 16.62 -18.62
C THR A 410 3.37 16.38 -19.99
N VAL A 411 2.09 16.71 -20.15
CA VAL A 411 1.34 16.62 -21.42
C VAL A 411 0.87 17.99 -21.94
N CYS A 412 1.28 19.09 -21.30
CA CYS A 412 1.08 20.46 -21.79
C CYS A 412 2.08 20.76 -22.92
N ARG A 413 1.70 20.43 -24.15
CA ARG A 413 2.64 20.42 -25.29
C ARG A 413 3.16 21.80 -25.63
N ASN A 414 2.33 22.85 -25.59
CA ASN A 414 2.79 24.20 -25.93
C ASN A 414 3.74 24.74 -24.85
N LEU A 415 3.46 24.44 -23.58
CA LEU A 415 4.34 24.80 -22.46
C LEU A 415 5.70 24.08 -22.53
N ILE A 416 5.71 22.80 -22.90
CA ILE A 416 6.94 22.00 -23.04
C ILE A 416 7.77 22.50 -24.23
N THR A 417 7.13 22.79 -25.37
CA THR A 417 7.82 23.36 -26.53
C THR A 417 8.45 24.71 -26.19
N LEU A 418 7.71 25.60 -25.52
CA LEU A 418 8.23 26.89 -25.05
C LEU A 418 9.43 26.72 -24.10
N GLY A 419 9.40 25.71 -23.22
CA GLY A 419 10.48 25.45 -22.26
C GLY A 419 11.73 24.80 -22.87
N ARG A 420 11.56 23.98 -23.91
CA ARG A 420 12.64 23.24 -24.62
C ARG A 420 13.71 24.17 -25.19
N GLU A 421 13.32 25.36 -25.61
CA GLU A 421 14.17 26.38 -26.26
C GLU A 421 14.87 27.32 -25.26
N THR A 422 14.54 27.22 -23.97
CA THR A 422 15.12 28.08 -22.93
C THR A 422 16.34 27.44 -22.25
N PHE A 423 17.07 28.24 -21.48
CA PHE A 423 18.18 27.77 -20.63
C PHE A 423 17.77 26.64 -19.65
N LEU A 424 16.46 26.44 -19.41
CA LEU A 424 15.93 25.39 -18.53
C LEU A 424 16.20 23.98 -19.07
N ASN A 425 16.36 23.79 -20.39
CA ASN A 425 16.60 22.47 -20.98
C ASN A 425 17.96 21.85 -20.57
N ARG A 426 18.88 22.69 -20.10
CA ARG A 426 20.18 22.25 -19.53
C ARG A 426 20.04 21.54 -18.19
N TYR A 427 18.94 21.80 -17.47
CA TYR A 427 18.67 21.25 -16.14
C TYR A 427 17.47 20.30 -16.12
N ILE A 428 16.47 20.56 -16.97
CA ILE A 428 15.23 19.79 -17.09
C ILE A 428 15.19 19.17 -18.49
N PRO A 429 15.23 17.83 -18.62
CA PRO A 429 15.19 17.18 -19.93
C PRO A 429 13.75 17.18 -20.46
N PHE A 430 13.32 18.29 -21.08
CA PHE A 430 11.96 18.43 -21.63
C PHE A 430 11.67 17.39 -22.72
N ASP A 431 12.70 16.93 -23.44
CA ASP A 431 12.61 15.84 -24.42
C ASP A 431 12.23 14.49 -23.79
N ALA A 432 12.43 14.34 -22.48
CA ALA A 432 12.04 13.16 -21.71
C ALA A 432 10.70 13.36 -20.98
N ALA A 433 9.91 14.41 -21.28
CA ALA A 433 8.67 14.69 -20.55
C ALA A 433 7.65 13.53 -20.61
N ILE A 434 7.54 12.83 -21.76
CA ILE A 434 6.67 11.65 -21.90
C ILE A 434 7.25 10.44 -21.14
N ASP A 435 8.57 10.29 -21.09
CA ASP A 435 9.21 9.23 -20.30
C ASP A 435 9.14 9.54 -18.79
N PHE A 436 9.16 10.81 -18.42
CA PHE A 436 8.92 11.30 -17.06
C PHE A 436 7.45 11.16 -16.67
N HIS A 437 6.51 11.39 -17.59
CA HIS A 437 5.09 11.07 -17.42
C HIS A 437 4.90 9.57 -17.14
N ARG A 438 5.53 8.71 -17.96
CA ARG A 438 5.54 7.26 -17.73
C ARG A 438 6.18 6.91 -16.38
N PHE A 439 7.25 7.61 -15.99
CA PHE A 439 7.91 7.35 -14.71
C PHE A 439 7.07 7.80 -13.50
N MET A 440 6.47 8.99 -13.53
CA MET A 440 5.51 9.45 -12.52
C MET A 440 4.31 8.50 -12.43
N ALA A 441 3.81 8.01 -13.57
CA ALA A 441 2.74 7.01 -13.61
C ALA A 441 3.18 5.66 -13.02
N MET A 442 4.38 5.18 -13.34
CA MET A 442 4.92 3.93 -12.76
C MET A 442 5.19 4.05 -11.27
N SER A 443 5.68 5.19 -10.78
CA SER A 443 5.86 5.44 -9.35
C SER A 443 4.55 5.60 -8.62
N ALA A 444 3.56 6.26 -9.22
CA ALA A 444 2.21 6.28 -8.68
C ALA A 444 1.67 4.85 -8.55
N ILE A 445 1.84 4.00 -9.58
CA ILE A 445 1.46 2.57 -9.54
C ILE A 445 2.22 1.80 -8.45
N LEU A 446 3.54 1.97 -8.31
CA LEU A 446 4.33 1.29 -7.30
C LEU A 446 3.94 1.71 -5.88
N LEU A 447 3.68 3.00 -5.67
CA LEU A 447 3.20 3.54 -4.39
C LEU A 447 1.79 3.01 -4.06
N THR A 448 0.96 2.68 -5.06
CA THR A 448 -0.34 2.03 -4.89
C THR A 448 -0.25 0.56 -4.41
N VAL A 449 0.90 -0.13 -4.60
CA VAL A 449 1.09 -1.57 -4.29
C VAL A 449 1.65 -1.82 -2.87
N SER A 450 1.76 -0.79 -2.03
CA SER A 450 2.33 -0.91 -0.68
C SER A 450 1.37 -1.61 0.29
N ASP A 451 1.85 -2.67 0.96
CA ASP A 451 1.10 -3.66 1.74
C ASP A 451 -0.02 -3.13 2.66
N LEU A 452 -1.20 -3.72 2.49
CA LEU A 452 -2.48 -3.44 3.15
C LEU A 452 -2.79 -4.45 4.29
N SER A 453 -1.77 -4.97 4.97
CA SER A 453 -1.98 -5.93 6.05
C SER A 453 -1.77 -5.28 7.42
N ILE A 454 -2.76 -5.52 8.30
CA ILE A 454 -2.92 -5.10 9.70
C ILE A 454 -3.90 -3.93 9.84
N LEU A 455 -5.19 -4.26 9.76
CA LEU A 455 -6.26 -3.27 9.57
C LEU A 455 -7.48 -3.38 10.52
N ALA A 456 -7.44 -4.21 11.57
CA ALA A 456 -8.61 -4.36 12.46
C ALA A 456 -8.72 -3.28 13.57
N CYS A 457 -7.61 -2.85 14.18
CA CYS A 457 -7.64 -1.85 15.27
C CYS A 457 -7.68 -0.37 14.81
N LEU A 458 -7.46 -0.12 13.51
CA LEU A 458 -7.35 1.25 12.96
C LEU A 458 -8.68 1.81 12.45
N PHE A 459 -9.65 0.94 12.21
CA PHE A 459 -10.94 1.29 11.63
C PHE A 459 -12.08 0.82 12.53
N PRO A 460 -12.20 1.36 13.77
CA PRO A 460 -13.19 0.92 14.75
C PRO A 460 -14.65 1.14 14.30
N ARG A 461 -14.87 1.92 13.23
CA ARG A 461 -16.19 2.12 12.60
C ARG A 461 -16.52 1.10 11.51
N VAL A 462 -15.53 0.35 11.03
CA VAL A 462 -15.65 -0.58 9.88
C VAL A 462 -15.42 -2.02 10.31
N LEU A 463 -14.53 -2.28 11.27
CA LEU A 463 -14.25 -3.62 11.80
C LEU A 463 -14.46 -3.69 13.31
N ALA A 464 -15.19 -4.71 13.74
CA ALA A 464 -15.26 -5.11 15.15
C ALA A 464 -14.19 -6.18 15.41
N ASN A 465 -13.42 -6.04 16.50
CA ASN A 465 -12.48 -7.08 16.91
C ASN A 465 -13.24 -8.21 17.62
N ASN A 466 -13.66 -9.20 16.86
CA ASN A 466 -14.31 -10.42 17.33
C ASN A 466 -13.30 -11.58 17.45
N GLY A 467 -12.00 -11.31 17.52
CA GLY A 467 -10.99 -12.35 17.69
C GLY A 467 -10.67 -13.22 16.50
N SER A 468 -11.29 -13.00 15.33
CA SER A 468 -10.81 -13.62 14.10
C SER A 468 -9.41 -13.08 13.81
N GLU A 469 -8.38 -13.79 14.24
CA GLU A 469 -6.96 -13.39 14.09
C GLU A 469 -6.57 -13.23 12.60
N MET A 470 -7.43 -13.70 11.70
CA MET A 470 -7.39 -13.42 10.28
C MET A 470 -7.93 -12.01 9.99
N PRO A 471 -7.11 -11.06 9.55
CA PRO A 471 -7.65 -9.83 8.96
C PRO A 471 -8.55 -10.21 7.78
N MET A 472 -9.56 -9.38 7.50
CA MET A 472 -10.35 -9.49 6.27
C MET A 472 -9.42 -9.75 5.09
N LYS A 473 -9.73 -10.77 4.28
CA LYS A 473 -8.90 -11.16 3.13
C LYS A 473 -8.65 -9.95 2.25
N TRP A 474 -7.49 -9.92 1.58
CA TRP A 474 -7.18 -8.87 0.62
C TRP A 474 -8.36 -8.66 -0.35
N SER A 475 -9.02 -9.71 -0.83
CA SER A 475 -10.18 -9.61 -1.72
C SER A 475 -11.36 -8.81 -1.14
N TRP A 476 -11.64 -8.89 0.16
CA TRP A 476 -12.69 -8.09 0.78
C TRP A 476 -12.33 -6.61 0.76
N TRP A 477 -11.10 -6.29 1.19
CA TRP A 477 -10.58 -4.92 1.12
C TRP A 477 -10.63 -4.38 -0.30
N PHE A 478 -10.20 -5.17 -1.29
CA PHE A 478 -10.04 -4.77 -2.68
C PHE A 478 -11.36 -4.76 -3.49
N PHE A 479 -12.36 -5.58 -3.17
CA PHE A 479 -13.58 -5.70 -3.99
C PHE A 479 -14.88 -5.39 -3.25
N GLN A 480 -14.85 -5.25 -1.91
CA GLN A 480 -16.04 -5.00 -1.09
C GLN A 480 -15.96 -3.70 -0.27
N THR A 481 -14.86 -2.95 -0.37
CA THR A 481 -14.78 -1.57 0.18
C THR A 481 -14.75 -0.54 -0.93
N VAL A 482 -15.34 0.64 -0.70
CA VAL A 482 -15.33 1.74 -1.67
C VAL A 482 -13.88 2.13 -2.06
N PRO A 483 -12.93 2.30 -1.12
CA PRO A 483 -11.54 2.57 -1.48
C PRO A 483 -10.85 1.43 -2.23
N GLY A 484 -11.13 0.16 -1.91
CA GLY A 484 -10.55 -0.96 -2.65
C GLY A 484 -11.11 -1.13 -4.05
N MET A 485 -12.44 -1.09 -4.21
CA MET A 485 -13.08 -1.24 -5.53
C MET A 485 -12.62 -0.12 -6.47
N THR A 486 -12.63 1.12 -5.98
CA THR A 486 -12.07 2.25 -6.74
C THR A 486 -10.57 2.06 -6.98
N GLY A 487 -9.81 1.57 -5.99
CA GLY A 487 -8.40 1.23 -6.11
C GLY A 487 -8.05 0.10 -7.08
N ILE A 488 -9.01 -0.77 -7.46
CA ILE A 488 -8.87 -1.77 -8.53
C ILE A 488 -9.36 -1.25 -9.86
N LEU A 489 -10.55 -0.64 -9.87
CA LEU A 489 -11.20 -0.16 -11.08
C LEU A 489 -10.37 0.96 -11.72
N LEU A 490 -9.75 1.84 -10.92
CA LEU A 490 -8.87 2.90 -11.43
C LEU A 490 -7.68 2.29 -12.21
N PRO A 491 -6.78 1.47 -11.64
CA PRO A 491 -5.67 0.85 -12.39
C PRO A 491 -6.10 -0.12 -13.49
N SER A 492 -7.18 -0.89 -13.28
CA SER A 492 -7.68 -1.86 -14.28
C SER A 492 -8.26 -1.15 -15.50
N PHE A 493 -8.96 -0.04 -15.30
CA PHE A 493 -9.38 0.86 -16.37
C PHE A 493 -8.17 1.39 -17.13
N TRP A 494 -7.15 1.93 -16.43
CA TRP A 494 -5.90 2.38 -17.08
C TRP A 494 -5.16 1.25 -17.84
N ARG A 495 -5.29 -0.01 -17.40
CA ARG A 495 -4.67 -1.18 -18.06
C ARG A 495 -5.47 -1.70 -19.25
N LEU A 496 -6.80 -1.72 -19.15
CA LEU A 496 -7.72 -1.95 -20.29
C LEU A 496 -7.50 -0.89 -21.37
N CYS A 497 -7.37 0.36 -20.93
CA CYS A 497 -7.01 1.46 -21.79
C CYS A 497 -5.68 1.25 -22.54
N ARG A 498 -4.72 0.55 -21.91
CA ARG A 498 -3.42 0.22 -22.51
C ARG A 498 -3.47 -1.02 -23.43
N LEU A 499 -4.38 -1.95 -23.19
CA LEU A 499 -4.52 -3.19 -23.95
C LEU A 499 -5.30 -2.97 -25.26
N GLU A 500 -6.30 -2.10 -25.27
CA GLU A 500 -6.99 -1.70 -26.51
C GLU A 500 -6.14 -0.78 -27.41
N TYR A 501 -4.99 -0.30 -26.92
CA TYR A 501 -3.99 0.36 -27.76
C TYR A 501 -3.41 -0.57 -28.85
N PHE A 502 -3.60 -1.89 -28.71
CA PHE A 502 -3.28 -2.91 -29.73
C PHE A 502 -4.48 -3.33 -30.61
N GLY A 503 -5.69 -2.83 -30.35
CA GLY A 503 -6.90 -3.11 -31.14
C GLY A 503 -7.25 -1.94 -32.06
N ILE A 504 -7.33 -2.22 -33.37
CA ILE A 504 -7.56 -1.25 -34.46
C ILE A 504 -8.96 -0.57 -34.44
N ALA A 505 -9.80 -0.83 -33.43
CA ALA A 505 -11.19 -0.39 -33.41
C ALA A 505 -11.48 0.63 -32.29
N SER A 506 -11.78 1.87 -32.69
CA SER A 506 -12.38 2.96 -31.89
C SER A 506 -11.46 3.72 -30.91
N ARG A 507 -10.58 4.58 -31.44
CA ARG A 507 -9.75 5.53 -30.68
C ARG A 507 -10.47 6.82 -30.24
N ASP A 508 -11.55 7.24 -30.91
CA ASP A 508 -12.12 8.60 -30.74
C ASP A 508 -13.07 8.76 -29.53
N ASN A 509 -13.85 7.74 -29.17
CA ASN A 509 -14.76 7.79 -28.01
C ASN A 509 -14.06 7.60 -26.65
N PHE A 510 -12.78 7.23 -26.67
CA PHE A 510 -12.05 6.68 -25.53
C PHE A 510 -11.30 7.74 -24.71
N TRP A 511 -10.80 8.81 -25.34
CA TRP A 511 -10.04 9.86 -24.65
C TRP A 511 -10.92 10.81 -23.82
N GLY A 512 -12.14 11.09 -24.28
CA GLY A 512 -13.12 11.88 -23.52
C GLY A 512 -13.62 11.14 -22.26
N PHE A 513 -13.82 9.82 -22.38
CA PHE A 513 -14.26 8.98 -21.27
C PHE A 513 -13.14 8.68 -20.26
N GLY A 514 -11.91 8.46 -20.74
CA GLY A 514 -10.76 8.11 -19.90
C GLY A 514 -10.26 9.20 -18.96
N GLY A 515 -10.18 10.45 -19.44
CA GLY A 515 -9.74 11.58 -18.61
C GLY A 515 -10.76 11.96 -17.53
N LEU A 516 -12.05 11.95 -17.87
CA LEU A 516 -13.13 12.28 -16.93
C LEU A 516 -13.34 11.19 -15.87
N TRP A 517 -13.24 9.91 -16.26
CA TRP A 517 -13.36 8.76 -15.35
C TRP A 517 -12.20 8.68 -14.33
N GLY A 518 -10.96 8.94 -14.77
CA GLY A 518 -9.81 8.95 -13.86
C GLY A 518 -9.89 10.03 -12.77
N LEU A 519 -10.34 11.23 -13.12
CA LEU A 519 -10.52 12.34 -12.17
C LEU A 519 -11.70 12.08 -11.21
N SER A 520 -12.86 11.68 -11.74
CA SER A 520 -14.04 11.38 -10.91
C SER A 520 -13.82 10.17 -9.99
N GLY A 521 -13.16 9.10 -10.46
CA GLY A 521 -12.86 7.93 -9.64
C GLY A 521 -11.86 8.20 -8.51
N THR A 522 -10.88 9.10 -8.70
CA THR A 522 -9.92 9.47 -7.64
C THR A 522 -10.57 10.34 -6.56
N VAL A 523 -11.54 11.18 -6.94
CA VAL A 523 -12.36 11.95 -5.98
C VAL A 523 -13.27 11.02 -5.16
N ILE A 524 -13.90 10.02 -5.80
CA ILE A 524 -14.73 9.01 -5.11
C ILE A 524 -13.88 8.14 -4.17
N HIS A 525 -12.65 7.79 -4.54
CA HIS A 525 -11.74 6.98 -3.73
C HIS A 525 -11.47 7.58 -2.33
N GLY A 526 -11.22 8.90 -2.26
CA GLY A 526 -10.98 9.60 -0.99
C GLY A 526 -12.25 9.95 -0.19
N SER A 527 -13.44 9.84 -0.79
CA SER A 527 -14.70 10.33 -0.22
C SER A 527 -15.19 9.55 1.01
N TYR A 528 -14.84 8.26 1.11
CA TYR A 528 -15.27 7.38 2.21
C TYR A 528 -14.57 7.72 3.55
N ALA A 529 -13.61 8.65 3.54
CA ALA A 529 -12.89 9.16 4.71
C ALA A 529 -12.39 8.06 5.66
N LEU A 530 -11.97 6.93 5.09
CA LEU A 530 -11.65 5.71 5.82
C LEU A 530 -10.53 5.96 6.85
N LEU A 531 -9.47 6.68 6.44
CA LEU A 531 -8.32 7.06 7.28
C LEU A 531 -8.31 8.53 7.69
N GLN A 532 -8.72 9.43 6.79
CA GLN A 532 -8.69 10.88 6.97
C GLN A 532 -9.68 11.55 6.02
N GLN A 533 -9.99 12.82 6.26
CA GLN A 533 -10.81 13.60 5.34
C GLN A 533 -10.12 13.79 3.97
N PRO A 534 -10.88 13.85 2.87
CA PRO A 534 -10.32 13.96 1.52
C PRO A 534 -9.57 15.28 1.34
N SER A 535 -8.35 15.24 0.80
CA SER A 535 -7.50 16.41 0.54
C SER A 535 -7.03 16.53 -0.92
N PHE A 536 -7.37 15.56 -1.77
CA PHE A 536 -6.94 15.47 -3.17
C PHE A 536 -7.27 16.72 -4.01
N TYR A 537 -8.42 17.35 -3.74
CA TYR A 537 -8.89 18.52 -4.49
C TYR A 537 -7.91 19.71 -4.40
N ILE A 538 -7.16 19.83 -3.30
CA ILE A 538 -6.18 20.92 -3.08
C ILE A 538 -5.04 20.83 -4.12
N TYR A 539 -4.59 19.61 -4.41
CA TYR A 539 -3.51 19.35 -5.38
C TYR A 539 -4.00 19.36 -6.83
N LEU A 540 -5.30 19.14 -7.05
CA LEU A 540 -5.88 19.05 -8.39
C LEU A 540 -6.05 20.41 -9.09
N ILE A 541 -6.49 21.43 -8.37
CA ILE A 541 -6.93 22.71 -8.95
C ILE A 541 -5.83 23.41 -9.76
N PRO A 542 -4.59 23.61 -9.26
CA PRO A 542 -3.58 24.38 -9.99
C PRO A 542 -3.13 23.76 -11.33
N PRO A 543 -2.73 22.47 -11.42
CA PRO A 543 -2.32 21.89 -12.71
C PRO A 543 -3.48 21.70 -13.68
N ALA A 544 -4.71 21.49 -13.19
CA ALA A 544 -5.89 21.39 -14.05
C ALA A 544 -6.18 22.70 -14.81
N LEU A 545 -6.03 23.86 -14.14
CA LEU A 545 -6.19 25.16 -14.78
C LEU A 545 -5.14 25.41 -15.87
N LEU A 546 -3.88 25.05 -15.61
CA LEU A 546 -2.79 25.20 -16.59
C LEU A 546 -2.99 24.30 -17.81
N PHE A 547 -3.43 23.06 -17.60
CA PHE A 547 -3.76 22.15 -18.69
C PHE A 547 -4.92 22.65 -19.54
N LEU A 548 -5.97 23.20 -18.93
CA LEU A 548 -7.10 23.79 -19.64
C LEU A 548 -6.65 24.94 -20.54
N LEU A 549 -5.78 25.82 -20.03
CA LEU A 549 -5.22 26.94 -20.80
C LEU A 549 -4.37 26.46 -21.98
N ASP A 550 -3.49 25.48 -21.77
CA ASP A 550 -2.67 24.87 -22.83
C ASP A 550 -3.55 24.29 -23.96
N LYS A 551 -4.64 23.60 -23.60
CA LYS A 551 -5.59 23.06 -24.60
C LYS A 551 -6.33 24.14 -25.37
N LEU A 552 -6.75 25.22 -24.72
CA LEU A 552 -7.37 26.37 -25.39
C LEU A 552 -6.41 27.00 -26.43
N ILE A 553 -5.12 27.11 -26.10
CA ILE A 553 -4.10 27.61 -27.03
C ILE A 553 -3.94 26.65 -28.22
N SER A 554 -3.88 25.33 -27.99
CA SER A 554 -3.79 24.34 -29.06
C SER A 554 -4.99 24.36 -30.00
N LEU A 555 -6.20 24.56 -29.47
CA LEU A 555 -7.43 24.62 -30.27
C LEU A 555 -7.52 25.85 -31.18
N ASN A 556 -6.77 26.92 -30.86
CA ASN A 556 -6.78 28.17 -31.62
C ASN A 556 -5.75 28.21 -32.77
N ARG A 557 -4.96 27.14 -32.99
CA ARG A 557 -3.95 27.08 -34.07
C ARG A 557 -4.56 26.62 -35.39
N LYS A 558 -4.21 27.30 -36.50
CA LYS A 558 -4.62 26.92 -37.87
C LYS A 558 -3.76 25.76 -38.37
N LYS A 559 -4.40 24.73 -38.93
CA LYS A 559 -3.75 23.53 -39.51
C LYS A 559 -3.79 23.62 -41.04
N VAL A 560 -2.73 23.14 -41.71
CA VAL A 560 -2.63 23.12 -43.18
C VAL A 560 -2.61 21.66 -43.65
N GLU A 561 -3.49 21.30 -44.59
CA GLU A 561 -3.52 19.96 -45.19
C GLU A 561 -2.56 19.88 -46.38
N ILE A 562 -1.77 18.80 -46.46
CA ILE A 562 -0.79 18.56 -47.54
C ILE A 562 -1.14 17.23 -48.22
N PRO A 563 -1.15 17.14 -49.56
CA PRO A 563 -1.44 15.91 -50.28
C PRO A 563 -0.34 14.86 -50.07
N VAL A 564 -0.72 13.68 -49.58
CA VAL A 564 0.17 12.53 -49.32
C VAL A 564 0.07 11.53 -50.48
N VAL A 565 1.20 11.19 -51.12
CA VAL A 565 1.24 10.35 -52.33
C VAL A 565 0.90 8.87 -52.05
N ASN A 566 1.26 8.33 -50.89
CA ASN A 566 0.79 7.03 -50.41
C ASN A 566 0.98 6.89 -48.90
N ALA A 567 -0.08 6.54 -48.16
CA ALA A 567 -0.02 6.19 -46.74
C ALA A 567 -1.16 5.24 -46.40
N THR A 568 -0.87 4.20 -45.60
CA THR A 568 -1.91 3.37 -45.00
C THR A 568 -2.58 4.14 -43.87
N LEU A 569 -3.86 4.47 -44.05
CA LEU A 569 -4.65 5.21 -43.06
C LEU A 569 -4.84 4.35 -41.79
N LEU A 570 -4.31 4.83 -40.66
CA LEU A 570 -4.71 4.36 -39.33
C LEU A 570 -5.62 5.43 -38.73
N PRO A 571 -6.79 5.08 -38.15
CA PRO A 571 -7.72 6.07 -37.59
C PRO A 571 -7.15 6.58 -36.26
N SER A 572 -6.43 7.70 -36.30
CA SER A 572 -5.78 8.29 -35.14
C SER A 572 -5.46 9.77 -35.34
N ASP A 573 -6.15 10.67 -34.64
CA ASP A 573 -5.87 12.12 -34.58
C ASP A 573 -4.61 12.46 -33.72
N GLU A 574 -3.62 11.58 -33.69
CA GLU A 574 -2.42 11.75 -32.85
C GLU A 574 -1.28 12.44 -33.61
N TYR A 575 -0.81 13.57 -33.08
CA TYR A 575 0.41 14.24 -33.56
C TYR A 575 1.66 13.69 -32.88
N HIS A 576 2.63 13.25 -33.69
CA HIS A 576 3.96 12.77 -33.28
C HIS A 576 5.06 13.63 -33.91
N PRO A 577 6.10 14.04 -33.17
CA PRO A 577 7.19 14.84 -33.73
C PRO A 577 8.18 13.96 -34.51
N PHE A 578 8.51 14.36 -35.74
CA PHE A 578 9.49 13.68 -36.59
C PHE A 578 10.43 14.68 -37.26
N THR A 579 11.70 14.30 -37.41
CA THR A 579 12.69 15.09 -38.15
C THR A 579 12.60 14.80 -39.64
N LEU A 580 12.58 15.85 -40.46
CA LEU A 580 12.68 15.73 -41.91
C LEU A 580 14.03 15.15 -42.32
N THR A 581 14.02 14.10 -43.15
CA THR A 581 15.23 13.47 -43.70
C THR A 581 15.53 13.92 -45.12
N SER A 582 14.57 14.59 -45.77
CA SER A 582 14.72 15.20 -47.09
C SER A 582 15.54 16.47 -46.98
N ALA A 583 16.35 16.74 -48.01
CA ALA A 583 17.01 18.03 -48.11
C ALA A 583 16.01 19.12 -48.54
N PRO A 584 16.23 20.39 -48.17
CA PRO A 584 15.31 21.49 -48.49
C PRO A 584 15.06 21.73 -50.00
N HIS A 585 15.94 21.21 -50.86
CA HIS A 585 15.86 21.35 -52.31
C HIS A 585 15.09 20.21 -53.01
N GLU A 586 14.71 19.16 -52.30
CA GLU A 586 13.91 18.06 -52.83
C GLU A 586 12.44 18.48 -53.01
N GLU A 587 11.79 18.09 -54.11
CA GLU A 587 10.38 18.43 -54.40
C GLU A 587 9.38 17.72 -53.46
N THR A 588 9.83 16.71 -52.72
CA THR A 588 9.02 15.89 -51.82
C THR A 588 9.63 15.83 -50.42
N LEU A 589 8.80 15.96 -49.38
CA LEU A 589 9.23 15.77 -48.00
C LEU A 589 9.34 14.27 -47.66
N SER A 590 10.56 13.79 -47.45
CA SER A 590 10.83 12.45 -46.94
C SER A 590 10.89 12.43 -45.41
N LEU A 591 10.16 11.46 -44.83
CA LEU A 591 10.12 11.12 -43.42
C LEU A 591 10.21 9.59 -43.30
N HIS A 592 11.20 9.07 -42.58
CA HIS A 592 11.40 7.62 -42.45
C HIS A 592 10.50 7.02 -41.35
N ILE A 593 9.18 6.91 -41.62
CA ILE A 593 8.14 6.45 -40.67
C ILE A 593 6.95 5.74 -41.36
N ARG A 594 5.96 5.25 -40.57
CA ARG A 594 4.71 4.63 -41.05
C ARG A 594 3.50 5.54 -40.72
N ALA A 595 2.94 6.27 -41.73
CA ALA A 595 1.70 7.14 -41.77
C ALA A 595 1.77 8.62 -41.29
N LEU A 596 0.95 9.56 -41.86
CA LEU A 596 1.06 11.04 -41.66
C LEU A 596 -0.20 11.94 -41.89
N TYR A 597 -0.39 12.93 -41.00
CA TYR A 597 -0.89 14.31 -41.22
C TYR A 597 0.22 15.27 -40.75
N LEU A 598 0.49 16.37 -41.45
CA LEU A 598 1.64 17.25 -41.17
C LEU A 598 1.22 18.57 -40.51
N ASP A 599 1.92 18.97 -39.46
CA ASP A 599 1.88 20.32 -38.88
C ASP A 599 3.33 20.85 -38.92
N GLY A 600 3.52 22.11 -39.31
CA GLY A 600 4.75 22.68 -39.90
C GLY A 600 6.06 22.51 -39.11
N PRO A 601 7.21 22.93 -39.66
CA PRO A 601 8.51 22.70 -39.03
C PRO A 601 8.64 23.49 -37.72
N PHE A 602 8.93 22.78 -36.62
CA PHE A 602 9.10 23.34 -35.28
C PHE A 602 10.56 23.43 -34.82
N GLY A 603 11.53 23.05 -35.66
CA GLY A 603 12.96 23.16 -35.36
C GLY A 603 13.50 24.52 -35.80
N GLU A 604 14.31 25.17 -34.95
CA GLU A 604 15.09 26.33 -35.36
C GLU A 604 16.32 25.83 -36.14
N GLY A 605 16.43 26.22 -37.41
CA GLY A 605 17.43 25.69 -38.34
C GLY A 605 18.79 26.40 -38.24
N HIS A 606 19.47 26.32 -37.10
CA HIS A 606 20.82 26.85 -36.95
C HIS A 606 21.78 26.09 -37.88
N GLN A 607 22.40 26.80 -38.83
CA GLN A 607 23.33 26.24 -39.83
C GLN A 607 24.76 26.76 -39.64
N GLU A 608 25.19 26.96 -38.39
CA GLU A 608 26.48 27.60 -38.05
C GLU A 608 27.70 26.91 -38.67
N TRP A 609 27.61 25.63 -39.07
CA TRP A 609 28.69 24.91 -39.76
C TRP A 609 29.08 25.49 -41.13
N THR A 610 28.25 26.35 -41.74
CA THR A 610 28.61 27.03 -43.00
C THR A 610 29.55 28.21 -42.81
N ASP A 611 29.69 28.70 -41.58
CA ASP A 611 30.47 29.89 -41.22
C ASP A 611 31.93 29.58 -40.88
N PHE A 612 32.30 28.29 -40.87
CA PHE A 612 33.66 27.83 -40.57
C PHE A 612 34.28 27.13 -41.79
N GLU A 613 35.59 27.34 -41.99
CA GLU A 613 36.33 26.70 -43.10
C GLU A 613 36.42 25.17 -42.93
N VAL A 614 36.50 24.67 -41.70
CA VAL A 614 36.45 23.25 -41.38
C VAL A 614 35.45 23.00 -40.24
N SER A 615 34.51 22.09 -40.49
CA SER A 615 33.44 21.73 -39.56
C SER A 615 33.44 20.23 -39.26
N VAL A 616 33.50 19.86 -37.98
CA VAL A 616 33.41 18.45 -37.54
C VAL A 616 32.00 18.20 -37.02
N LEU A 617 31.23 17.41 -37.76
CA LEU A 617 29.87 16.99 -37.42
C LEU A 617 29.91 15.65 -36.71
N VAL A 618 29.46 15.57 -35.48
CA VAL A 618 29.48 14.30 -34.72
C VAL A 618 28.04 13.87 -34.44
N GLY A 619 27.70 12.62 -34.80
CA GLY A 619 26.36 12.04 -34.63
C GLY A 619 26.41 10.76 -33.80
N GLY A 620 25.42 10.51 -32.95
CA GLY A 620 25.37 9.25 -32.19
C GLY A 620 23.98 8.72 -31.83
N GLY A 621 23.77 7.40 -31.96
CA GLY A 621 22.46 6.76 -31.72
C GLY A 621 21.39 7.17 -32.75
N ILE A 622 20.15 7.44 -32.31
CA ILE A 622 19.13 8.10 -33.18
C ILE A 622 19.49 9.56 -33.47
N GLY A 623 20.51 10.06 -32.77
CA GLY A 623 21.27 11.28 -32.99
C GLY A 623 22.02 11.36 -34.31
N VAL A 624 21.67 10.56 -35.30
CA VAL A 624 22.25 10.57 -36.64
C VAL A 624 21.25 11.07 -37.68
N THR A 625 19.95 11.11 -37.36
CA THR A 625 18.87 11.28 -38.34
C THR A 625 18.84 12.61 -39.13
N PRO A 626 18.91 13.81 -38.52
CA PRO A 626 19.00 15.10 -39.19
C PRO A 626 20.27 15.26 -40.02
N PHE A 627 21.37 14.56 -39.66
CA PHE A 627 22.59 14.62 -40.46
C PHE A 627 22.40 14.04 -41.85
N ALA A 628 21.41 13.17 -42.08
CA ALA A 628 21.04 12.74 -43.42
C ALA A 628 20.65 13.95 -44.32
N SER A 629 19.77 14.82 -43.82
CA SER A 629 19.34 16.02 -44.53
C SER A 629 20.48 17.04 -44.65
N ILE A 630 21.26 17.25 -43.58
CA ILE A 630 22.38 18.20 -43.55
C ILE A 630 23.47 17.80 -44.56
N LEU A 631 23.87 16.53 -44.61
CA LEU A 631 24.92 16.06 -45.52
C LEU A 631 24.48 16.15 -46.99
N LYS A 632 23.22 15.80 -47.29
CA LYS A 632 22.65 15.97 -48.64
C LYS A 632 22.60 17.43 -49.06
N ASP A 633 22.18 18.32 -48.17
CA ASP A 633 22.14 19.76 -48.42
C ASP A 633 23.55 20.34 -48.67
N LEU A 634 24.56 19.89 -47.93
CA LEU A 634 25.96 20.33 -48.09
C LEU A 634 26.54 19.91 -49.44
N VAL A 635 26.40 18.64 -49.82
CA VAL A 635 26.91 18.15 -51.11
C VAL A 635 26.17 18.79 -52.27
N PHE A 636 24.84 18.99 -52.14
CA PHE A 636 24.07 19.72 -53.13
C PHE A 636 24.57 21.16 -53.31
N LYS A 637 24.68 21.94 -52.22
CA LYS A 637 25.19 23.32 -52.27
C LYS A 637 26.59 23.40 -52.87
N SER A 638 27.44 22.40 -52.62
CA SER A 638 28.77 22.26 -53.21
C SER A 638 28.70 22.03 -54.73
N SER A 639 27.86 21.10 -55.18
CA SER A 639 27.67 20.76 -56.60
C SER A 639 27.15 21.93 -57.45
N VAL A 640 26.29 22.78 -56.88
CA VAL A 640 25.76 23.97 -57.55
C VAL A 640 26.67 25.21 -57.43
N LYS A 641 27.90 25.02 -56.90
CA LYS A 641 28.91 26.07 -56.67
C LYS A 641 28.38 27.27 -55.86
N PHE A 642 27.56 27.00 -54.86
CA PHE A 642 27.15 28.02 -53.90
C PHE A 642 28.38 28.52 -53.13
N LYS A 643 28.45 29.81 -52.78
CA LYS A 643 29.56 30.36 -51.97
C LYS A 643 29.42 29.89 -50.52
N ILE A 644 30.04 28.77 -50.16
CA ILE A 644 30.17 28.28 -48.78
C ILE A 644 31.62 28.54 -48.32
N GLN A 645 31.81 29.02 -47.09
CA GLN A 645 33.16 29.16 -46.52
C GLN A 645 33.77 27.80 -46.15
N CYS A 646 32.92 26.83 -45.83
CA CYS A 646 33.30 25.46 -45.48
C CYS A 646 33.97 24.74 -46.65
N ARG A 647 35.23 24.33 -46.44
CA ARG A 647 36.07 23.60 -47.39
C ARG A 647 36.12 22.10 -47.09
N LYS A 648 35.92 21.70 -45.83
CA LYS A 648 35.92 20.29 -45.42
C LYS A 648 34.96 20.05 -44.25
N VAL A 649 34.13 19.02 -44.37
CA VAL A 649 33.21 18.55 -43.34
C VAL A 649 33.62 17.13 -42.94
N ILE A 650 33.83 16.90 -41.65
CA ILE A 650 34.14 15.55 -41.16
C ILE A 650 33.00 15.02 -40.31
N TYR A 651 32.34 13.96 -40.77
CA TYR A 651 31.25 13.32 -40.05
C TYR A 651 31.74 12.13 -39.22
N LEU A 652 31.54 12.16 -37.90
CA LEU A 652 31.86 11.09 -36.97
C LEU A 652 30.57 10.43 -36.45
N GLY A 653 30.22 9.25 -36.97
CA GLY A 653 29.01 8.52 -36.57
C GLY A 653 29.29 7.43 -35.52
N ASP A 654 28.77 7.56 -34.31
CA ASP A 654 28.74 6.49 -33.28
C ASP A 654 27.41 5.73 -33.34
N ALA A 655 27.44 4.53 -33.92
CA ALA A 655 26.22 3.78 -34.24
C ALA A 655 26.16 2.40 -33.55
N TYR A 656 24.95 2.04 -33.09
CA TYR A 656 24.61 0.66 -32.76
C TYR A 656 24.23 -0.08 -34.05
N ALA A 657 24.70 -1.33 -34.20
CA ALA A 657 24.59 -2.09 -35.43
C ALA A 657 23.18 -2.20 -36.02
N ALA A 658 22.15 -2.22 -35.17
CA ALA A 658 20.75 -2.37 -35.56
C ALA A 658 20.10 -1.14 -36.22
N GLN A 659 20.70 0.06 -36.10
CA GLN A 659 20.15 1.30 -36.66
C GLN A 659 20.93 1.79 -37.90
N PHE A 660 21.96 1.05 -38.30
CA PHE A 660 22.95 1.49 -39.28
C PHE A 660 22.56 1.25 -40.75
N GLU A 661 21.49 0.51 -41.01
CA GLU A 661 21.16 0.05 -42.37
C GLU A 661 20.83 1.22 -43.31
N TRP A 662 19.80 2.02 -42.99
CA TRP A 662 19.40 3.14 -43.83
C TRP A 662 20.44 4.28 -43.84
N VAL A 663 21.17 4.48 -42.73
CA VAL A 663 22.25 5.48 -42.64
C VAL A 663 23.37 5.16 -43.62
N SER A 664 23.71 3.88 -43.79
CA SER A 664 24.74 3.47 -44.75
C SER A 664 24.34 3.75 -46.21
N ASP A 665 23.06 3.61 -46.55
CA ASP A 665 22.55 3.93 -47.88
C ASP A 665 22.62 5.44 -48.16
N ILE A 666 22.28 6.28 -47.17
CA ILE A 666 22.38 7.74 -47.27
C ILE A 666 23.84 8.19 -47.40
N ILE A 667 24.75 7.63 -46.59
CA ILE A 667 26.19 7.97 -46.68
C ILE A 667 26.74 7.58 -48.06
N ARG A 668 26.32 6.43 -48.61
CA ARG A 668 26.72 6.02 -49.96
C ARG A 668 26.23 7.02 -51.02
N GLU A 669 24.99 7.49 -50.91
CA GLU A 669 24.45 8.52 -51.82
C GLU A 669 25.23 9.83 -51.73
N VAL A 670 25.59 10.26 -50.51
CA VAL A 670 26.40 11.45 -50.26
C VAL A 670 27.82 11.28 -50.85
N GLU A 671 28.48 10.14 -50.65
CA GLU A 671 29.81 9.84 -51.22
C GLU A 671 29.81 9.80 -52.77
N GLU A 672 28.71 9.35 -53.38
CA GLU A 672 28.57 9.29 -54.84
C GLU A 672 28.30 10.66 -55.47
N GLN A 673 27.63 11.56 -54.75
CA GLN A 673 27.35 12.92 -55.20
C GLN A 673 28.48 13.91 -54.89
N ASP A 674 29.40 13.56 -53.98
CA ASP A 674 30.50 14.43 -53.57
C ASP A 674 31.66 14.47 -54.57
N SER A 675 31.48 15.28 -55.62
CA SER A 675 32.51 15.49 -56.67
C SER A 675 33.71 16.34 -56.23
N LEU A 676 33.63 17.04 -55.10
CA LEU A 676 34.64 17.98 -54.62
C LEU A 676 35.39 17.48 -53.38
N ASP A 677 35.12 16.25 -52.93
CA ASP A 677 35.66 15.68 -51.68
C ASP A 677 35.43 16.64 -50.50
N LEU A 678 34.21 17.21 -50.40
CA LEU A 678 33.83 18.13 -49.32
C LEU A 678 33.62 17.39 -48.00
N VAL A 679 33.06 16.17 -48.04
CA VAL A 679 32.62 15.42 -46.86
C VAL A 679 33.51 14.18 -46.68
N SER A 680 34.18 14.09 -45.53
CA SER A 680 34.87 12.87 -45.09
C SER A 680 34.08 12.19 -43.98
N VAL A 681 33.71 10.93 -44.16
CA VAL A 681 32.89 10.19 -43.19
C VAL A 681 33.72 9.13 -42.47
N HIS A 682 33.60 9.09 -41.15
CA HIS A 682 34.24 8.13 -40.27
C HIS A 682 33.19 7.50 -39.34
N ILE A 683 33.05 6.18 -39.40
CA ILE A 683 32.05 5.45 -38.61
C ILE A 683 32.74 4.75 -37.46
N TYR A 684 32.19 4.83 -36.25
CA TYR A 684 32.68 4.16 -35.05
C TYR A 684 31.61 3.22 -34.49
N ILE A 685 31.91 1.92 -34.43
CA ILE A 685 31.06 0.91 -33.81
C ILE A 685 31.60 0.64 -32.40
N THR A 686 30.80 0.98 -31.38
CA THR A 686 31.21 0.93 -29.96
C THR A 686 30.76 -0.34 -29.21
N GLN A 687 30.13 -1.29 -29.90
CA GLN A 687 29.72 -2.58 -29.34
C GLN A 687 30.93 -3.42 -28.93
N LEU A 688 30.82 -4.15 -27.80
CA LEU A 688 31.87 -5.08 -27.37
C LEU A 688 31.92 -6.31 -28.28
N ALA A 689 33.11 -6.79 -28.61
CA ALA A 689 33.33 -7.92 -29.51
C ALA A 689 32.57 -9.19 -29.10
N GLU A 690 32.48 -9.46 -27.80
CA GLU A 690 31.74 -10.61 -27.23
C GLU A 690 30.22 -10.56 -27.51
N LYS A 691 29.70 -9.39 -27.88
CA LYS A 691 28.28 -9.16 -28.18
C LYS A 691 28.03 -8.91 -29.65
N PHE A 692 28.99 -9.08 -30.55
CA PHE A 692 28.75 -8.86 -31.98
C PHE A 692 27.63 -9.76 -32.48
N ASP A 693 26.65 -9.16 -33.14
CA ASP A 693 25.72 -9.91 -33.97
C ASP A 693 26.41 -10.33 -35.28
N LEU A 694 25.73 -11.17 -36.07
CA LEU A 694 26.28 -11.65 -37.33
C LEU A 694 26.67 -10.49 -38.25
N ARG A 695 25.87 -9.42 -38.29
CA ARG A 695 26.10 -8.23 -39.12
C ARG A 695 27.35 -7.47 -38.69
N THR A 696 27.51 -7.19 -37.40
CA THR A 696 28.69 -6.51 -36.84
C THR A 696 29.95 -7.34 -37.03
N THR A 697 29.81 -8.66 -36.91
CA THR A 697 30.90 -9.60 -37.20
C THR A 697 31.31 -9.53 -38.67
N MET A 698 30.34 -9.50 -39.60
CA MET A 698 30.63 -9.35 -41.03
C MET A 698 31.23 -7.99 -41.37
N LEU A 699 30.73 -6.90 -40.78
CA LEU A 699 31.36 -5.57 -40.88
C LEU A 699 32.82 -5.61 -40.42
N TYR A 700 33.08 -6.24 -39.26
CA TYR A 700 34.44 -6.35 -38.71
C TYR A 700 35.38 -7.15 -39.62
N VAL A 701 34.90 -8.29 -40.11
CA VAL A 701 35.67 -9.17 -41.01
C VAL A 701 35.92 -8.48 -42.35
N CYS A 702 34.90 -7.88 -42.97
CA CYS A 702 35.04 -7.21 -44.26
C CYS A 702 35.90 -5.96 -44.21
N GLU A 703 35.91 -5.24 -43.08
CA GLU A 703 36.70 -4.00 -42.95
C GLU A 703 38.17 -4.27 -42.60
N ARG A 704 38.48 -5.32 -41.81
CA ARG A 704 39.85 -5.58 -41.32
C ARG A 704 40.53 -6.82 -41.90
N HIS A 705 39.76 -7.81 -42.29
CA HIS A 705 40.26 -9.14 -42.63
C HIS A 705 39.95 -9.56 -44.08
N PHE A 706 39.33 -8.68 -44.87
CA PHE A 706 38.99 -8.92 -46.26
C PHE A 706 39.47 -7.76 -47.15
N GLN A 707 39.84 -8.07 -48.39
CA GLN A 707 40.35 -7.07 -49.33
C GLN A 707 39.21 -6.14 -49.82
N LYS A 708 39.46 -4.82 -49.81
CA LYS A 708 38.55 -3.81 -50.40
C LYS A 708 38.55 -3.91 -51.93
N VAL A 709 37.38 -3.70 -52.54
CA VAL A 709 37.23 -3.63 -54.01
C VAL A 709 36.99 -2.17 -54.37
N TRP A 710 37.87 -1.56 -55.18
CA TRP A 710 37.82 -0.13 -55.54
C TRP A 710 37.78 0.80 -54.33
N ASN A 711 38.60 0.52 -53.30
CA ASN A 711 38.59 1.20 -52.00
C ASN A 711 37.24 1.18 -51.25
N ARG A 712 36.26 0.39 -51.71
CA ARG A 712 34.97 0.20 -51.03
C ARG A 712 34.95 -1.11 -50.25
N SER A 713 34.32 -1.08 -49.07
CA SER A 713 34.10 -2.27 -48.24
C SER A 713 33.14 -3.23 -48.95
N LEU A 714 33.45 -4.52 -48.98
CA LEU A 714 32.61 -5.54 -49.66
C LEU A 714 31.20 -5.62 -49.04
N PHE A 715 31.06 -5.30 -47.76
CA PHE A 715 29.81 -5.45 -47.02
C PHE A 715 28.89 -4.23 -47.10
N THR A 716 29.44 -3.01 -47.06
CA THR A 716 28.64 -1.77 -47.08
C THR A 716 28.70 -1.02 -48.40
N GLY A 717 29.70 -1.28 -49.24
CA GLY A 717 29.94 -0.51 -50.46
C GLY A 717 30.44 0.92 -50.21
N LEU A 718 30.78 1.28 -48.97
CA LEU A 718 31.28 2.59 -48.60
C LEU A 718 32.79 2.70 -48.82
N SER A 719 33.24 3.86 -49.28
CA SER A 719 34.67 4.22 -49.31
C SER A 719 35.16 4.66 -47.92
N SER A 720 34.25 5.16 -47.08
CA SER A 720 34.51 5.51 -45.69
C SER A 720 34.99 4.35 -44.82
N VAL A 721 35.86 4.68 -43.87
CA VAL A 721 36.46 3.70 -42.95
C VAL A 721 35.57 3.48 -41.73
N THR A 722 35.32 2.22 -41.40
CA THR A 722 34.60 1.82 -40.18
C THR A 722 35.59 1.38 -39.10
N HIS A 723 35.58 2.08 -37.97
CA HIS A 723 36.41 1.82 -36.80
C HIS A 723 35.61 1.05 -35.74
N PHE A 724 36.31 0.20 -34.98
CA PHE A 724 35.73 -0.57 -33.87
C PHE A 724 36.35 -0.12 -32.56
N GLY A 725 35.53 0.42 -31.67
CA GLY A 725 35.96 1.07 -30.44
C GLY A 725 35.53 2.54 -30.37
N ARG A 726 35.94 3.23 -29.30
CA ARG A 726 35.55 4.62 -29.07
C ARG A 726 36.36 5.58 -29.94
N PRO A 727 35.74 6.66 -30.45
CA PRO A 727 36.44 7.66 -31.25
C PRO A 727 37.52 8.39 -30.44
N PRO A 728 38.77 8.46 -30.94
CA PRO A 728 39.88 9.07 -30.22
C PRO A 728 39.95 10.58 -30.51
N PHE A 729 39.01 11.36 -29.95
CA PHE A 729 38.83 12.78 -30.27
C PHE A 729 40.10 13.65 -30.11
N ILE A 730 40.91 13.43 -29.08
CA ILE A 730 42.11 14.26 -28.84
C ILE A 730 43.15 14.06 -29.95
N SER A 731 43.46 12.81 -30.31
CA SER A 731 44.42 12.55 -31.39
C SER A 731 43.85 12.96 -32.74
N PHE A 732 42.54 12.80 -32.93
CA PHE A 732 41.86 13.21 -34.16
C PHE A 732 41.92 14.73 -34.37
N PHE A 733 41.63 15.53 -33.34
CA PHE A 733 41.77 17.00 -33.42
C PHE A 733 43.23 17.43 -33.61
N SER A 734 44.18 16.73 -32.99
CA SER A 734 45.61 16.98 -33.23
C SER A 734 46.00 16.73 -34.69
N SER A 735 45.54 15.63 -35.30
CA SER A 735 45.80 15.37 -36.72
C SER A 735 45.11 16.38 -37.64
N LEU A 736 43.96 16.91 -37.24
CA LEU A 736 43.24 17.92 -38.03
C LEU A 736 44.04 19.23 -38.12
N GLN A 737 44.74 19.61 -37.05
CA GLN A 737 45.67 20.75 -37.07
C GLN A 737 46.87 20.52 -38.01
N GLU A 738 47.35 19.28 -38.11
CA GLU A 738 48.46 18.92 -39.00
C GLU A 738 48.04 18.90 -40.48
N VAL A 739 46.80 18.47 -40.76
CA VAL A 739 46.25 18.39 -42.12
C VAL A 739 45.81 19.75 -42.65
N HIS A 740 45.35 20.65 -41.78
CA HIS A 740 44.87 22.00 -42.12
C HIS A 740 45.62 23.09 -41.35
N PRO A 741 46.93 23.29 -41.59
CA PRO A 741 47.75 24.26 -40.86
C PRO A 741 47.35 25.72 -41.10
N GLU A 742 46.65 26.01 -42.19
CA GLU A 742 46.19 27.35 -42.58
C GLU A 742 44.94 27.84 -41.81
N VAL A 743 44.26 26.94 -41.08
CA VAL A 743 42.97 27.24 -40.45
C VAL A 743 43.16 27.73 -39.02
N SER A 744 42.72 28.97 -38.74
CA SER A 744 42.81 29.55 -37.39
C SER A 744 41.65 29.13 -36.46
N TYR A 745 40.48 28.81 -37.02
CA TYR A 745 39.25 28.45 -36.29
C TYR A 745 38.59 27.22 -36.91
N CYS A 746 38.35 26.18 -36.10
CA CYS A 746 37.62 24.99 -36.51
C CYS A 746 36.34 24.87 -35.66
N SER A 747 35.19 24.61 -36.29
CA SER A 747 33.96 24.31 -35.54
C SER A 747 33.81 22.81 -35.32
N THR A 748 33.36 22.47 -34.13
CA THR A 748 32.94 21.11 -33.77
C THR A 748 31.47 21.18 -33.36
N THR A 749 30.58 20.71 -34.23
CA THR A 749 29.13 20.68 -34.01
C THR A 749 28.70 19.24 -33.75
N LEU A 750 28.08 18.97 -32.61
CA LEU A 750 27.72 17.61 -32.18
C LEU A 750 26.21 17.53 -31.90
N TRP A 751 25.55 16.49 -32.44
CA TRP A 751 24.12 16.19 -32.20
C TRP A 751 23.94 14.71 -31.82
N VAL A 752 23.21 14.42 -30.73
CA VAL A 752 23.06 13.05 -30.22
C VAL A 752 21.70 12.83 -29.53
N ARG A 753 20.92 11.80 -29.90
CA ARG A 753 19.66 11.39 -29.23
C ARG A 753 19.54 9.84 -29.18
N SER A 754 18.87 9.26 -28.16
CA SER A 754 18.53 7.81 -28.06
C SER A 754 17.19 7.59 -27.33
N VAL A 755 16.47 6.51 -27.66
CA VAL A 755 15.20 6.07 -27.01
C VAL A 755 15.45 5.17 -25.78
N CYS A 756 16.67 4.66 -25.56
CA CYS A 756 16.99 3.86 -24.38
C CYS A 756 18.29 4.35 -23.72
N SER A 757 18.14 4.82 -22.48
CA SER A 757 19.17 5.23 -21.53
C SER A 757 19.97 6.49 -21.88
N ALA A 758 19.60 7.59 -21.22
CA ALA A 758 20.33 8.87 -21.18
C ALA A 758 21.80 8.77 -20.63
N VAL A 759 22.27 7.57 -20.24
CA VAL A 759 23.55 7.34 -19.54
C VAL A 759 24.76 7.23 -20.47
N VAL A 760 24.60 6.83 -21.72
CA VAL A 760 25.74 6.74 -22.66
C VAL A 760 26.09 8.12 -23.25
N LEU A 761 25.09 9.02 -23.35
CA LEU A 761 25.09 10.19 -24.25
C LEU A 761 25.75 11.45 -23.66
N LEU A 762 25.48 11.76 -22.38
CA LEU A 762 26.23 12.79 -21.62
C LEU A 762 27.73 12.46 -21.49
N GLY A 763 28.11 11.20 -21.72
CA GLY A 763 29.51 10.79 -21.79
C GLY A 763 30.17 11.23 -23.09
N LEU A 764 29.53 11.03 -24.23
CA LEU A 764 30.08 11.34 -25.55
C LEU A 764 30.27 12.85 -25.76
N THR A 765 29.23 13.65 -25.49
CA THR A 765 29.28 15.12 -25.63
C THR A 765 30.31 15.76 -24.73
N LYS A 766 30.37 15.32 -23.47
CA LYS A 766 31.37 15.78 -22.52
C LYS A 766 32.79 15.35 -22.89
N ASN A 767 32.96 14.22 -23.58
CA ASN A 767 34.28 13.79 -24.06
C ASN A 767 34.76 14.67 -25.22
N VAL A 768 33.88 15.04 -26.14
CA VAL A 768 34.18 15.98 -27.24
C VAL A 768 34.51 17.36 -26.68
N GLU A 769 33.66 17.92 -25.81
CA GLU A 769 33.90 19.23 -25.17
C GLU A 769 35.23 19.26 -24.40
N LYS A 770 35.52 18.21 -23.63
CA LYS A 770 36.81 18.07 -22.93
C LYS A 770 37.99 18.00 -23.89
N ALA A 771 37.85 17.29 -25.01
CA ALA A 771 38.89 17.22 -26.03
C ALA A 771 39.12 18.60 -26.66
N CYS A 772 38.07 19.33 -27.03
CA CYS A 772 38.18 20.71 -27.54
C CYS A 772 38.85 21.64 -26.50
N GLN A 773 38.41 21.61 -25.24
CA GLN A 773 39.03 22.39 -24.15
C GLN A 773 40.50 22.03 -23.93
N GLN A 774 40.88 20.76 -24.11
CA GLN A 774 42.25 20.31 -23.98
C GLN A 774 43.12 20.76 -25.16
N MET A 775 42.57 20.77 -26.38
CA MET A 775 43.25 21.26 -27.57
C MET A 775 43.40 22.79 -27.56
N ASN A 776 42.40 23.52 -27.09
CA ASN A 776 42.42 24.99 -26.98
C ASN A 776 43.46 25.52 -25.97
N LYS A 777 44.05 24.66 -25.14
CA LYS A 777 45.18 25.03 -24.27
C LYS A 777 46.52 25.12 -25.01
N ARG A 778 46.58 24.71 -26.29
CA ARG A 778 47.83 24.60 -27.07
C ARG A 778 48.13 25.81 -27.96
N ASP A 779 47.39 26.92 -27.87
CA ASP A 779 47.61 28.21 -28.58
C ASP A 779 47.86 28.17 -30.11
N GLN A 780 47.49 27.08 -30.79
CA GLN A 780 47.71 26.91 -32.24
C GLN A 780 46.44 27.20 -33.07
N THR A 781 45.36 26.44 -32.86
CA THR A 781 44.06 26.65 -33.52
C THR A 781 42.94 26.56 -32.48
N HIS A 782 41.86 27.32 -32.68
CA HIS A 782 40.75 27.38 -31.74
C HIS A 782 39.58 26.48 -32.18
N PHE A 783 39.23 25.51 -31.35
CA PHE A 783 38.08 24.62 -31.52
C PHE A 783 36.85 25.17 -30.77
N MET A 784 35.84 25.59 -31.52
CA MET A 784 34.56 26.03 -30.95
C MET A 784 33.58 24.84 -30.92
N HIS A 785 33.11 24.47 -29.73
CA HIS A 785 32.19 23.34 -29.55
C HIS A 785 30.76 23.85 -29.37
N HIS A 786 29.87 23.42 -30.26
CA HIS A 786 28.45 23.76 -30.26
C HIS A 786 27.62 22.52 -29.89
N TYR A 787 26.72 22.68 -28.92
CA TYR A 787 25.75 21.65 -28.55
C TYR A 787 24.43 21.92 -29.25
N GLU A 788 24.13 21.14 -30.27
CA GLU A 788 22.89 21.29 -31.06
C GLU A 788 21.85 20.24 -30.64
N ASN A 789 20.57 20.62 -30.68
CA ASN A 789 19.43 19.74 -30.37
C ASN A 789 18.27 19.92 -31.39
N PHE A 790 18.59 19.71 -32.67
CA PHE A 790 17.65 19.63 -33.82
C PHE A 790 16.42 18.76 -33.55
#